data_AF-A0ABD6QI22-F1
#
_entry.id   AF-A0ABD6QI22-F1
#
_cell.length_a   1.000
_cell.length_b   1.000
_cell.length_c   1.000
_cell.angle_alpha   90.00
_cell.angle_beta   90.00
_cell.angle_gamma   90.00
#
_symmetry.space_group_name_H-M   'P 1'
#
loop_
_entity.id
_entity.type
_entity.pdbx_description
1 polymer ?
#
loop_
_entity_poly.entity_id
_entity_poly.type
_entity_poly.pdbx_seq_one_letter_code
_entity_poly.pdbx_strand_id
1 'polypeptide(L)'
;MRGSIADVVTRAVRDACDPETETTPADAVLAVSADRLWALFHDQASGGTDTTLLTRATAASPGAATGRLVLRSADLIEAGPDAGDMILVKDITTADDVLAMRSAAAVVTAHGGVSSHAAVVARGWGIPAVVGAASLTCLRDGVVCDGRFVAAGTQISVDGATGEIFLGALAIEPASPPAELDQLLSWADELRGGITVRANADSVSDAAEARRLGAQGIGLCRTEHMFFADDRLPVMQRFILSSDPTEQSELLARLEAAQEADFAAILDEMAGDPVTIRLLDPPLHEFLPTAELRESNPMMGMRGVRLGLLWPDIYPAQVRALGRAVVSGHRGTSVEIMIPFTAGTRELTMARRCVEDALASVGLGESEQIRIGAMIETPRMALVASQATTAADFFSFGTNDLTQLTFGFSRDDVESVLLPAYLDAGLLTANPFEVIDRPGVGRLIQTACAEIRSVEPDFVLGMCGEQAGDPASAAFIVETGLNYVSCSPRRVPIARLAIAQAVLNSKDIGPAAAEAAVSGILAGPSLISAETAELEVLHALIVKGFADADALAPLVSPSVTGIHDVLVALARRGFARHFERRGLWQGTEKGRAFHRANVAHIPHLNLQNLGAHYEDFLPVNIEFKNLCTWWQSAPELGSTGSHFDAAVRQLTSIDNRLRAILASFTADLARFKAYQSRLSDAAAAFADGDTRRLTGVACESYHDIWMELHEDLVQILGIDRHAEGSY
;
A
#
# COMPACT_ATOMS: atom_id res chain seq x y z
N MET A 1 -6.49 27.92 2.47
CA MET A 1 -5.71 29.15 2.20
C MET A 1 -5.41 29.24 0.71
N ARG A 2 -5.70 30.37 0.06
CA ARG A 2 -5.54 30.60 -1.40
C ARG A 2 -4.20 31.29 -1.70
N GLY A 3 -3.10 30.55 -1.67
CA GLY A 3 -1.76 31.00 -2.10
C GLY A 3 -1.07 29.91 -2.92
N SER A 4 -0.06 30.27 -3.72
CA SER A 4 0.73 29.29 -4.47
C SER A 4 1.45 28.36 -3.49
N ILE A 5 1.78 27.13 -3.90
CA ILE A 5 2.51 26.21 -3.02
C ILE A 5 3.90 26.77 -2.65
N ALA A 6 4.52 27.55 -3.55
CA ALA A 6 5.77 28.26 -3.28
C ALA A 6 5.61 29.25 -2.11
N ASP A 7 4.55 30.08 -2.11
CA ASP A 7 4.28 31.02 -1.02
C ASP A 7 4.04 30.32 0.32
N VAL A 8 3.40 29.14 0.29
CA VAL A 8 3.16 28.33 1.48
C VAL A 8 4.48 27.81 2.06
N VAL A 9 5.37 27.29 1.21
CA VAL A 9 6.72 26.84 1.62
C VAL A 9 7.52 28.00 2.20
N THR A 10 7.62 29.12 1.46
CA THR A 10 8.36 30.31 1.90
C THR A 10 7.84 30.83 3.23
N ARG A 11 6.50 30.92 3.42
CA ARG A 11 5.92 31.38 4.69
C ARG A 11 6.20 30.38 5.82
N ALA A 12 5.96 29.10 5.61
CA ALA A 12 6.15 28.09 6.65
C ALA A 12 7.59 28.07 7.21
N VAL A 13 8.58 28.19 6.31
CA VAL A 13 10.00 28.23 6.71
C VAL A 13 10.34 29.54 7.41
N ARG A 14 9.84 30.68 6.92
CA ARG A 14 10.08 31.97 7.57
C ARG A 14 9.49 32.04 8.96
N ASP A 15 8.25 31.57 9.11
CA ASP A 15 7.57 31.55 10.40
C ASP A 15 8.37 30.66 11.38
N ALA A 16 8.81 29.46 10.99
CA ALA A 16 9.61 28.58 11.85
C ALA A 16 11.04 29.09 12.18
N CYS A 17 11.59 29.97 11.35
CA CYS A 17 12.87 30.63 11.62
C CYS A 17 12.72 31.91 12.47
N ASP A 18 11.51 32.44 12.59
CA ASP A 18 11.23 33.64 13.37
C ASP A 18 10.94 33.27 14.83
N PRO A 19 11.79 33.70 15.80
CA PRO A 19 11.59 33.38 17.20
C PRO A 19 10.30 34.00 17.80
N GLU A 20 9.65 34.95 17.14
CA GLU A 20 8.41 35.58 17.62
C GLU A 20 7.14 34.77 17.31
N THR A 21 7.18 33.79 16.40
CA THR A 21 5.96 33.07 15.93
C THR A 21 5.63 31.82 16.73
N GLU A 22 6.51 31.40 17.66
CA GLU A 22 6.46 30.11 18.37
C GLU A 22 6.35 28.86 17.46
N THR A 23 6.56 29.01 16.15
CA THR A 23 6.41 27.92 15.16
C THR A 23 7.70 27.09 15.10
N THR A 24 7.59 25.77 15.12
CA THR A 24 8.75 24.86 15.06
C THR A 24 9.03 24.36 13.64
N PRO A 25 10.23 23.80 13.37
CA PRO A 25 10.50 23.07 12.13
C PRO A 25 9.49 21.94 11.83
N ALA A 26 8.98 21.27 12.87
CA ALA A 26 7.95 20.24 12.71
C ALA A 26 6.62 20.83 12.25
N ASP A 27 6.23 21.99 12.79
CA ASP A 27 5.02 22.70 12.36
C ASP A 27 5.13 23.16 10.90
N ALA A 28 6.29 23.64 10.47
CA ALA A 28 6.55 24.02 9.09
C ALA A 28 6.43 22.81 8.14
N VAL A 29 7.00 21.66 8.52
CA VAL A 29 6.87 20.40 7.78
C VAL A 29 5.40 19.99 7.65
N LEU A 30 4.61 20.06 8.72
CA LEU A 30 3.17 19.71 8.71
C LEU A 30 2.31 20.71 7.93
N ALA A 31 2.72 21.98 7.83
CA ALA A 31 1.96 23.03 7.16
C ALA A 31 1.94 22.93 5.61
N VAL A 32 2.87 22.18 5.01
CA VAL A 32 3.04 22.07 3.56
C VAL A 32 2.39 20.80 3.03
N SER A 33 1.56 20.89 2.00
CA SER A 33 0.96 19.71 1.37
C SER A 33 1.97 19.00 0.46
N ALA A 34 2.31 17.74 0.77
CA ALA A 34 3.24 16.93 0.00
C ALA A 34 2.77 16.70 -1.45
N ASP A 35 1.47 16.42 -1.67
CA ASP A 35 0.91 16.25 -3.02
C ASP A 35 1.10 17.50 -3.90
N ARG A 36 1.06 18.69 -3.29
CA ARG A 36 1.19 19.96 -4.01
C ARG A 36 2.63 20.35 -4.28
N LEU A 37 3.62 19.75 -3.60
CA LEU A 37 5.04 20.02 -3.88
C LEU A 37 5.42 19.64 -5.31
N TRP A 38 4.73 18.66 -5.90
CA TRP A 38 4.98 18.21 -7.27
C TRP A 38 4.98 19.38 -8.27
N ALA A 39 4.08 20.36 -8.08
CA ALA A 39 3.98 21.52 -8.96
C ALA A 39 5.23 22.42 -8.98
N LEU A 40 6.07 22.37 -7.94
CA LEU A 40 7.29 23.19 -7.87
C LEU A 40 8.39 22.71 -8.83
N PHE A 41 8.30 21.47 -9.31
CA PHE A 41 9.34 20.84 -10.13
C PHE A 41 8.94 20.73 -11.61
N HIS A 42 7.82 21.31 -12.01
CA HIS A 42 7.32 21.24 -13.38
C HIS A 42 7.09 22.64 -13.92
N ASP A 43 7.44 22.83 -15.19
CA ASP A 43 7.27 24.11 -15.86
C ASP A 43 5.80 24.51 -15.88
N GLN A 44 5.52 25.80 -15.77
CA GLN A 44 4.17 26.33 -15.64
C GLN A 44 3.80 27.17 -16.86
N ALA A 45 2.54 27.10 -17.28
CA ALA A 45 2.03 28.00 -18.30
C ALA A 45 1.79 29.40 -17.72
N SER A 46 2.32 30.45 -18.34
CA SER A 46 2.16 31.85 -17.89
C SER A 46 1.35 32.74 -18.83
N GLY A 47 0.36 32.14 -19.50
CA GLY A 47 -0.51 32.81 -20.47
C GLY A 47 0.14 32.98 -21.84
N GLY A 48 -0.61 33.50 -22.81
CA GLY A 48 -0.14 33.65 -24.19
C GLY A 48 -0.91 34.74 -24.95
N THR A 49 -0.25 35.35 -25.94
CA THR A 49 -0.90 36.22 -26.92
C THR A 49 -1.36 35.37 -28.10
N ASP A 50 -2.61 35.49 -28.53
CA ASP A 50 -3.23 34.69 -29.62
C ASP A 50 -3.36 33.18 -29.37
N THR A 51 -3.59 32.75 -28.13
CA THR A 51 -3.96 31.37 -27.82
C THR A 51 -5.47 31.17 -27.76
N THR A 52 -5.95 30.04 -28.30
CA THR A 52 -7.37 29.64 -28.19
C THR A 52 -7.46 28.33 -27.42
N LEU A 53 -8.23 28.27 -26.33
CA LEU A 53 -8.52 27.00 -25.65
C LEU A 53 -9.22 26.06 -26.64
N LEU A 54 -8.62 24.89 -26.91
CA LEU A 54 -9.22 23.84 -27.73
C LEU A 54 -10.19 23.03 -26.91
N THR A 55 -9.72 22.49 -25.78
CA THR A 55 -10.55 21.72 -24.85
C THR A 55 -9.88 21.63 -23.48
N ARG A 56 -10.61 21.09 -22.51
CA ARG A 56 -10.11 20.73 -21.19
C ARG A 56 -10.49 19.28 -20.89
N ALA A 57 -9.55 18.52 -20.36
CA ALA A 57 -9.75 17.14 -19.98
C ALA A 57 -9.03 16.81 -18.67
N THR A 58 -8.73 15.54 -18.43
CA THR A 58 -8.13 15.09 -17.17
C THR A 58 -6.66 15.48 -17.11
N ALA A 59 -6.30 16.31 -16.14
CA ALA A 59 -4.92 16.62 -15.75
C ALA A 59 -4.25 15.33 -15.22
N ALA A 60 -3.48 14.66 -16.08
CA ALA A 60 -2.92 13.34 -15.78
C ALA A 60 -1.52 13.43 -15.17
N SER A 61 -0.68 14.30 -15.73
CA SER A 61 0.68 14.55 -15.26
C SER A 61 0.95 16.05 -15.35
N PRO A 62 1.33 16.71 -14.24
CA PRO A 62 1.46 18.17 -14.20
C PRO A 62 2.67 18.67 -14.96
N GLY A 63 2.65 19.98 -15.23
CA GLY A 63 3.63 20.69 -16.05
C GLY A 63 3.00 21.25 -17.31
N ALA A 64 3.72 22.12 -18.00
CA ALA A 64 3.26 22.74 -19.22
C ALA A 64 4.30 22.62 -20.33
N ALA A 65 3.84 22.36 -21.55
CA ALA A 65 4.71 22.34 -22.71
C ALA A 65 4.01 22.96 -23.92
N THR A 66 4.81 23.52 -24.81
CA THR A 66 4.40 24.06 -26.10
C THR A 66 5.19 23.35 -27.18
N GLY A 67 4.51 22.84 -28.21
CA GLY A 67 5.17 22.07 -29.25
C GLY A 67 4.27 21.79 -30.44
N ARG A 68 4.85 21.13 -31.45
CA ARG A 68 4.15 20.73 -32.66
C ARG A 68 3.33 19.46 -32.40
N LEU A 69 2.05 19.48 -32.77
CA LEU A 69 1.19 18.30 -32.70
C LEU A 69 1.72 17.20 -33.64
N VAL A 70 1.96 16.01 -33.09
CA VAL A 70 2.30 14.80 -33.87
C VAL A 70 1.39 13.64 -33.47
N LEU A 71 1.13 12.76 -34.42
CA LEU A 71 0.16 11.66 -34.26
C LEU A 71 0.82 10.28 -34.25
N ARG A 72 2.03 10.16 -34.81
CA ARG A 72 2.74 8.89 -34.95
C ARG A 72 3.94 8.87 -34.02
N SER A 73 4.06 7.80 -33.25
CA SER A 73 5.20 7.54 -32.37
C SER A 73 6.53 7.52 -33.13
N ALA A 74 6.51 7.02 -34.37
CA ALA A 74 7.66 7.04 -35.27
C ALA A 74 8.19 8.46 -35.55
N ASP A 75 7.33 9.49 -35.59
CA ASP A 75 7.75 10.86 -35.87
C ASP A 75 8.66 11.41 -34.75
N LEU A 76 8.38 11.03 -33.49
CA LEU A 76 9.23 11.41 -32.36
C LEU A 76 10.53 10.61 -32.33
N ILE A 77 10.45 9.31 -32.61
CA ILE A 77 11.63 8.44 -32.64
C ILE A 77 12.60 8.86 -33.75
N GLU A 78 12.10 9.17 -34.93
CA GLU A 78 12.90 9.65 -36.07
C GLU A 78 13.50 11.05 -35.84
N ALA A 79 12.81 11.90 -35.08
CA ALA A 79 13.29 13.26 -34.76
C ALA A 79 14.46 13.26 -33.76
N GLY A 80 14.64 12.20 -32.97
CA GLY A 80 15.75 12.07 -32.03
C GLY A 80 15.83 13.27 -31.07
N PRO A 81 16.95 14.02 -31.00
CA PRO A 81 17.10 15.17 -30.10
C PRO A 81 16.09 16.30 -30.33
N ASP A 82 15.59 16.46 -31.56
CA ASP A 82 14.63 17.52 -31.92
C ASP A 82 13.18 17.17 -31.54
N ALA A 83 12.95 15.98 -30.97
CA ALA A 83 11.64 15.50 -30.54
C ALA A 83 11.08 16.28 -29.33
N GLY A 84 11.95 16.94 -28.55
CA GLY A 84 11.57 17.69 -27.35
C GLY A 84 10.63 18.88 -27.60
N ASP A 85 10.41 19.26 -28.85
CA ASP A 85 9.45 20.29 -29.28
C ASP A 85 8.13 19.69 -29.84
N MET A 86 7.87 18.39 -29.64
CA MET A 86 6.71 17.69 -30.19
C MET A 86 5.74 17.23 -29.11
N ILE A 87 4.44 17.39 -29.38
CA ILE A 87 3.37 16.95 -28.49
C ILE A 87 2.67 15.76 -29.16
N LEU A 88 2.79 14.59 -28.52
CA LEU A 88 2.19 13.36 -29.00
C LEU A 88 0.69 13.36 -28.68
N VAL A 89 -0.15 13.30 -29.72
CA VAL A 89 -1.59 13.21 -29.58
C VAL A 89 -2.08 11.88 -30.16
N LYS A 90 -2.75 11.06 -29.35
CA LYS A 90 -3.28 9.76 -29.78
C LYS A 90 -4.69 9.52 -29.26
N ASP A 91 -5.40 8.55 -29.82
CA ASP A 91 -6.66 8.13 -29.21
C ASP A 91 -6.39 7.43 -27.86
N ILE A 92 -5.47 6.47 -27.86
CA ILE A 92 -4.93 5.74 -26.70
C ILE A 92 -3.44 5.48 -26.96
N THR A 93 -2.62 5.47 -25.90
CA THR A 93 -1.22 5.01 -25.95
C THR A 93 -1.11 3.55 -25.51
N THR A 94 -0.17 2.80 -26.07
CA THR A 94 0.18 1.42 -25.67
C THR A 94 1.64 1.31 -25.24
N ALA A 95 2.06 0.13 -24.77
CA ALA A 95 3.46 -0.14 -24.42
C ALA A 95 4.45 0.18 -25.57
N ASP A 96 4.03 0.00 -26.82
CA ASP A 96 4.85 0.32 -28.00
C ASP A 96 5.15 1.84 -28.13
N ASP A 97 4.37 2.69 -27.45
CA ASP A 97 4.52 4.14 -27.50
C ASP A 97 5.48 4.69 -26.44
N VAL A 98 5.93 3.87 -25.48
CA VAL A 98 6.74 4.26 -24.32
C VAL A 98 7.99 5.05 -24.74
N LEU A 99 8.73 4.58 -25.74
CA LEU A 99 9.91 5.29 -26.26
C LEU A 99 9.56 6.66 -26.83
N ALA A 100 8.49 6.75 -27.61
CA ALA A 100 8.06 8.01 -28.20
C ALA A 100 7.53 8.98 -27.15
N MET A 101 6.80 8.48 -26.15
CA MET A 101 6.34 9.28 -25.03
C MET A 101 7.51 9.90 -24.27
N ARG A 102 8.58 9.14 -24.03
CA ARG A 102 9.78 9.61 -23.33
C ARG A 102 10.42 10.83 -24.00
N SER A 103 10.34 10.88 -25.33
CA SER A 103 10.90 11.96 -26.14
C SER A 103 9.94 13.13 -26.35
N ALA A 104 8.66 13.00 -25.99
CA ALA A 104 7.65 14.03 -26.22
C ALA A 104 7.73 15.17 -25.19
N ALA A 105 7.45 16.39 -25.64
CA ALA A 105 7.28 17.56 -24.79
C ALA A 105 6.05 17.43 -23.87
N ALA A 106 4.97 16.84 -24.41
CA ALA A 106 3.77 16.47 -23.68
C ALA A 106 3.01 15.36 -24.39
N VAL A 107 2.12 14.69 -23.65
CA VAL A 107 1.26 13.63 -24.18
C VAL A 107 -0.21 14.01 -24.00
N VAL A 108 -1.00 13.85 -25.06
CA VAL A 108 -2.45 14.04 -25.05
C VAL A 108 -3.14 12.79 -25.55
N THR A 109 -4.18 12.34 -24.84
CA THR A 109 -5.04 11.25 -25.33
C THR A 109 -6.52 11.61 -25.38
N ALA A 110 -7.21 11.16 -26.43
CA ALA A 110 -8.67 11.32 -26.54
C ALA A 110 -9.42 10.48 -25.50
N HIS A 111 -8.87 9.32 -25.15
CA HIS A 111 -9.43 8.39 -24.17
C HIS A 111 -8.44 8.10 -23.05
N GLY A 112 -8.95 7.58 -21.93
CA GLY A 112 -8.16 7.24 -20.74
C GLY A 112 -8.37 8.21 -19.58
N GLY A 113 -8.34 7.68 -18.35
CA GLY A 113 -8.44 8.47 -17.12
C GLY A 113 -7.10 8.70 -16.45
N VAL A 114 -7.11 9.21 -15.21
CA VAL A 114 -5.90 9.42 -14.40
C VAL A 114 -5.04 8.16 -14.26
N SER A 115 -5.64 6.97 -14.36
CA SER A 115 -4.94 5.67 -14.27
C SER A 115 -4.57 5.07 -15.63
N SER A 116 -4.75 5.79 -16.74
CA SER A 116 -4.43 5.25 -18.07
C SER A 116 -2.92 5.11 -18.29
N HIS A 117 -2.53 4.21 -19.20
CA HIS A 117 -1.12 4.02 -19.61
C HIS A 117 -0.40 5.36 -19.84
N ALA A 118 -1.03 6.27 -20.61
CA ALA A 118 -0.49 7.60 -20.88
C ALA A 118 -0.19 8.38 -19.60
N ALA A 119 -1.14 8.39 -18.66
CA ALA A 119 -1.05 9.13 -17.42
C ALA A 119 0.03 8.56 -16.49
N VAL A 120 0.08 7.23 -16.37
CA VAL A 120 1.01 6.52 -15.49
C VAL A 120 2.45 6.68 -15.98
N VAL A 121 2.70 6.45 -17.27
CA VAL A 121 4.03 6.61 -17.87
C VAL A 121 4.47 8.07 -17.84
N ALA A 122 3.59 9.01 -18.18
CA ALA A 122 3.92 10.43 -18.16
C ALA A 122 4.26 10.93 -16.75
N ARG A 123 3.50 10.51 -15.70
CA ARG A 123 3.81 10.84 -14.31
C ARG A 123 5.15 10.25 -13.86
N GLY A 124 5.47 9.03 -14.27
CA GLY A 124 6.73 8.37 -13.93
C GLY A 124 7.95 9.19 -14.37
N TRP A 125 7.85 9.86 -15.52
CA TRP A 125 8.92 10.68 -16.10
C TRP A 125 8.76 12.19 -15.88
N GLY A 126 7.63 12.63 -15.30
CA GLY A 126 7.32 14.05 -15.15
C GLY A 126 7.07 14.77 -16.48
N ILE A 127 6.54 14.05 -17.47
CA ILE A 127 6.13 14.61 -18.75
C ILE A 127 4.72 15.18 -18.60
N PRO A 128 4.44 16.43 -19.00
CA PRO A 128 3.09 16.98 -18.98
C PRO A 128 2.12 16.09 -19.76
N ALA A 129 0.97 15.76 -19.16
CA ALA A 129 -0.03 14.93 -19.84
C ALA A 129 -1.48 15.31 -19.51
N VAL A 130 -2.30 15.31 -20.56
CA VAL A 130 -3.75 15.51 -20.49
C VAL A 130 -4.45 14.36 -21.18
N VAL A 131 -5.26 13.61 -20.45
CA VAL A 131 -5.88 12.36 -20.93
C VAL A 131 -7.40 12.45 -20.92
N GLY A 132 -8.05 11.63 -21.74
CA GLY A 132 -9.51 11.56 -21.78
C GLY A 132 -10.16 12.81 -22.39
N ALA A 133 -9.48 13.44 -23.34
CA ALA A 133 -10.03 14.56 -24.10
C ALA A 133 -11.10 14.09 -25.10
N ALA A 134 -12.28 13.71 -24.61
CA ALA A 134 -13.34 13.06 -25.40
C ALA A 134 -13.86 13.92 -26.57
N SER A 135 -13.65 15.24 -26.54
CA SER A 135 -13.96 16.16 -27.64
C SER A 135 -12.95 16.09 -28.80
N LEU A 136 -11.82 15.41 -28.60
CA LEU A 136 -10.74 15.25 -29.57
C LEU A 136 -10.92 13.94 -30.33
N THR A 137 -10.83 13.99 -31.66
CA THR A 137 -10.81 12.82 -32.53
C THR A 137 -9.55 12.86 -33.37
N CYS A 138 -8.71 11.83 -33.27
CA CYS A 138 -7.51 11.74 -34.08
C CYS A 138 -7.86 11.30 -35.51
N LEU A 139 -7.34 12.02 -36.50
CA LEU A 139 -7.40 11.67 -37.91
C LEU A 139 -5.99 11.34 -38.42
N ARG A 140 -5.86 11.07 -39.73
CA ARG A 140 -4.54 10.74 -40.31
C ARG A 140 -3.58 11.94 -40.38
N ASP A 141 -4.12 13.13 -40.58
CA ASP A 141 -3.41 14.36 -40.91
C ASP A 141 -3.64 15.50 -39.91
N GLY A 142 -4.30 15.21 -38.80
CA GLY A 142 -4.59 16.18 -37.75
C GLY A 142 -5.57 15.63 -36.71
N VAL A 143 -6.12 16.54 -35.91
CA VAL A 143 -7.17 16.24 -34.93
C VAL A 143 -8.38 17.13 -35.18
N VAL A 144 -9.56 16.62 -34.88
CA VAL A 144 -10.78 17.43 -34.80
C VAL A 144 -11.12 17.61 -33.33
N CYS A 145 -11.32 18.86 -32.90
CA CYS A 145 -11.77 19.19 -31.56
C CYS A 145 -12.99 20.12 -31.64
N ASP A 146 -14.15 19.68 -31.15
CA ASP A 146 -15.41 20.44 -31.20
C ASP A 146 -15.74 21.03 -32.59
N GLY A 147 -15.51 20.23 -33.65
CA GLY A 147 -15.76 20.63 -35.04
C GLY A 147 -14.66 21.51 -35.66
N ARG A 148 -13.60 21.86 -34.93
CA ARG A 148 -12.42 22.56 -35.44
C ARG A 148 -11.33 21.56 -35.82
N PHE A 149 -10.86 21.61 -37.06
CA PHE A 149 -9.72 20.84 -37.51
C PHE A 149 -8.39 21.55 -37.16
N VAL A 150 -7.44 20.80 -36.61
CA VAL A 150 -6.08 21.22 -36.29
C VAL A 150 -5.12 20.26 -36.99
N ALA A 151 -4.35 20.75 -37.95
CA ALA A 151 -3.45 19.91 -38.75
C ALA A 151 -2.25 19.42 -37.93
N ALA A 152 -1.72 18.24 -38.25
CA ALA A 152 -0.44 17.78 -37.73
C ALA A 152 0.68 18.79 -38.06
N GLY A 153 1.63 18.96 -37.14
CA GLY A 153 2.67 19.99 -37.18
C GLY A 153 2.22 21.37 -36.67
N THR A 154 0.92 21.58 -36.42
CA THR A 154 0.43 22.82 -35.82
C THR A 154 0.92 22.95 -34.38
N GLN A 155 1.32 24.15 -33.99
CA GLN A 155 1.74 24.43 -32.64
C GLN A 155 0.55 24.46 -31.67
N ILE A 156 0.66 23.67 -30.61
CA ILE A 156 -0.31 23.60 -29.52
C ILE A 156 0.44 23.73 -28.18
N SER A 157 -0.31 24.04 -27.12
CA SER A 157 0.20 24.02 -25.75
C SER A 157 -0.66 23.13 -24.88
N VAL A 158 -0.03 22.42 -23.98
CA VAL A 158 -0.65 21.50 -23.03
C VAL A 158 -0.27 21.93 -21.64
N ASP A 159 -1.26 22.19 -20.79
CA ASP A 159 -1.09 22.38 -19.36
C ASP A 159 -1.66 21.16 -18.64
N GLY A 160 -0.75 20.25 -18.29
CA GLY A 160 -1.05 19.02 -17.58
C GLY A 160 -1.43 19.22 -16.11
N ALA A 161 -1.26 20.42 -15.55
CA ALA A 161 -1.71 20.73 -14.20
C ALA A 161 -3.18 21.16 -14.17
N THR A 162 -3.65 21.90 -15.19
CA THR A 162 -5.04 22.35 -15.29
C THR A 162 -5.92 21.47 -16.17
N GLY A 163 -5.30 20.61 -16.98
CA GLY A 163 -5.97 19.74 -17.95
C GLY A 163 -6.30 20.47 -19.26
N GLU A 164 -5.75 21.66 -19.49
CA GLU A 164 -6.11 22.51 -20.61
C GLU A 164 -5.21 22.28 -21.83
N ILE A 165 -5.81 22.28 -23.02
CA ILE A 165 -5.12 22.16 -24.30
C ILE A 165 -5.46 23.40 -25.13
N PHE A 166 -4.43 24.08 -25.63
CA PHE A 166 -4.57 25.32 -26.38
C PHE A 166 -4.03 25.18 -27.80
N LEU A 167 -4.68 25.85 -28.74
CA LEU A 167 -4.12 26.15 -30.05
C LEU A 167 -3.25 27.41 -29.94
N GLY A 168 -2.04 27.36 -30.50
CA GLY A 168 -1.04 28.40 -30.37
C GLY A 168 -0.05 28.12 -29.23
N ALA A 169 0.89 29.04 -29.02
CA ALA A 169 1.90 28.94 -27.96
C ALA A 169 1.49 29.71 -26.70
N LEU A 170 1.43 29.01 -25.57
CA LEU A 170 1.58 29.59 -24.25
C LEU A 170 3.06 29.82 -23.94
N ALA A 171 3.33 30.91 -23.22
CA ALA A 171 4.62 31.11 -22.58
C ALA A 171 4.79 30.05 -21.49
N ILE A 172 5.96 29.42 -21.47
CA ILE A 172 6.35 28.42 -20.48
C ILE A 172 7.35 29.07 -19.53
N GLU A 173 6.99 29.14 -18.26
CA GLU A 173 7.88 29.55 -17.18
C GLU A 173 8.57 28.33 -16.59
N PRO A 174 9.91 28.27 -16.61
CA PRO A 174 10.64 27.16 -16.03
C PRO A 174 10.32 26.99 -14.55
N ALA A 175 10.28 25.74 -14.09
CA ALA A 175 10.14 25.42 -12.68
C ALA A 175 11.22 26.13 -11.85
N SER A 176 10.80 26.97 -10.91
CA SER A 176 11.70 27.66 -9.98
C SER A 176 11.23 27.43 -8.54
N PRO A 177 11.63 26.31 -7.91
CA PRO A 177 11.38 26.09 -6.49
C PRO A 177 11.89 27.25 -5.63
N PRO A 178 11.18 27.65 -4.56
CA PRO A 178 11.65 28.68 -3.65
C PRO A 178 12.92 28.21 -2.92
N ALA A 179 13.84 29.13 -2.61
CA ALA A 179 15.08 28.80 -1.90
C ALA A 179 14.82 28.20 -0.51
N GLU A 180 13.69 28.54 0.12
CA GLU A 180 13.28 27.97 1.39
C GLU A 180 12.94 26.46 1.31
N LEU A 181 12.72 25.89 0.12
CA LEU A 181 12.39 24.47 -0.03
C LEU A 181 13.50 23.55 0.48
N ASP A 182 14.76 23.89 0.22
CA ASP A 182 15.91 23.08 0.67
C ASP A 182 15.96 23.01 2.21
N GLN A 183 15.65 24.13 2.88
CA GLN A 183 15.59 24.19 4.33
C GLN A 183 14.43 23.35 4.88
N LEU A 184 13.25 23.42 4.26
CA LEU A 184 12.09 22.60 4.63
C LEU A 184 12.41 21.11 4.51
N LEU A 185 13.01 20.70 3.39
CA LEU A 185 13.37 19.32 3.14
C LEU A 185 14.50 18.84 4.05
N SER A 186 15.44 19.70 4.43
CA SER A 186 16.44 19.41 5.47
C SER A 186 15.78 19.10 6.81
N TRP A 187 14.74 19.83 7.20
CA TRP A 187 13.99 19.50 8.43
C TRP A 187 13.20 18.20 8.28
N ALA A 188 12.56 17.97 7.13
CA ALA A 188 11.90 16.69 6.86
C ALA A 188 12.87 15.51 6.99
N ASP A 189 14.11 15.68 6.52
CA ASP A 189 15.17 14.70 6.58
C ASP A 189 15.57 14.30 8.00
N GLU A 190 15.57 15.26 8.92
CA GLU A 190 15.84 15.04 10.35
C GLU A 190 14.64 14.38 11.05
N LEU A 191 13.41 14.65 10.58
CA LEU A 191 12.17 14.26 11.26
C LEU A 191 11.59 12.91 10.79
N ARG A 192 11.98 12.40 9.62
CA ARG A 192 11.49 11.13 9.01
C ARG A 192 11.93 9.83 9.68
N GLY A 193 12.43 9.88 10.92
CA GLY A 193 12.65 8.68 11.74
C GLY A 193 13.71 7.70 11.22
N GLY A 194 14.66 8.17 10.39
CA GLY A 194 15.74 7.33 9.86
C GLY A 194 15.39 6.54 8.59
N ILE A 195 14.16 6.64 8.08
CA ILE A 195 13.79 6.04 6.79
C ILE A 195 14.48 6.84 5.67
N THR A 196 15.35 6.18 4.90
CA THR A 196 16.07 6.85 3.81
C THR A 196 15.21 6.90 2.55
N VAL A 197 15.34 7.99 1.77
CA VAL A 197 14.64 8.11 0.48
C VAL A 197 15.67 8.00 -0.63
N ARG A 198 15.62 6.89 -1.35
CA ARG A 198 16.44 6.60 -2.52
C ARG A 198 15.65 6.86 -3.81
N ALA A 199 16.32 6.78 -4.95
CA ALA A 199 15.70 6.91 -6.25
C ALA A 199 15.74 5.63 -7.09
N ASN A 200 14.75 5.49 -7.97
CA ASN A 200 14.78 4.58 -9.11
C ASN A 200 15.46 5.33 -10.25
N ALA A 201 16.69 4.93 -10.60
CA ALA A 201 17.50 5.63 -11.60
C ALA A 201 18.32 4.62 -12.40
N ASP A 202 18.17 4.67 -13.73
CA ASP A 202 18.70 3.65 -14.63
C ASP A 202 19.81 4.20 -15.53
N SER A 203 20.08 5.51 -15.46
CA SER A 203 21.08 6.22 -16.25
C SER A 203 21.81 7.26 -15.41
N VAL A 204 22.94 7.74 -15.90
CA VAL A 204 23.73 8.81 -15.25
C VAL A 204 22.92 10.09 -15.10
N SER A 205 22.13 10.46 -16.11
CA SER A 205 21.27 11.64 -16.04
C SER A 205 20.18 11.50 -14.97
N ASP A 206 19.58 10.31 -14.85
CA ASP A 206 18.56 10.06 -13.82
C ASP A 206 19.18 10.07 -12.42
N ALA A 207 20.40 9.53 -12.27
CA ALA A 207 21.14 9.52 -11.02
C ALA A 207 21.52 10.95 -10.59
N ALA A 208 22.03 11.76 -11.51
CA ALA A 208 22.37 13.16 -11.25
C ALA A 208 21.14 13.97 -10.84
N GLU A 209 20.01 13.75 -11.53
CA GLU A 209 18.75 14.41 -11.18
C GLU A 209 18.23 13.97 -9.80
N ALA A 210 18.28 12.67 -9.52
CA ALA A 210 17.89 12.14 -8.21
C ALA A 210 18.74 12.74 -7.08
N ARG A 211 20.06 12.80 -7.26
CA ARG A 211 20.99 13.40 -6.30
C ARG A 211 20.69 14.88 -6.08
N ARG A 212 20.45 15.63 -7.15
CA ARG A 212 20.05 17.05 -7.09
C ARG A 212 18.76 17.26 -6.31
N LEU A 213 17.81 16.33 -6.38
CA LEU A 213 16.55 16.36 -5.65
C LEU A 213 16.65 15.78 -4.22
N GLY A 214 17.86 15.39 -3.80
CA GLY A 214 18.19 14.95 -2.45
C GLY A 214 17.94 13.46 -2.18
N ALA A 215 18.03 12.62 -3.23
CA ALA A 215 18.03 11.17 -3.05
C ALA A 215 19.29 10.72 -2.31
N GLN A 216 19.13 9.80 -1.36
CA GLN A 216 20.20 9.25 -0.51
C GLN A 216 20.68 7.90 -1.02
N GLY A 217 20.87 7.80 -2.34
CA GLY A 217 21.23 6.57 -3.05
C GLY A 217 20.22 6.15 -4.11
N ILE A 218 20.56 5.08 -4.82
CA ILE A 218 19.70 4.40 -5.78
C ILE A 218 19.18 3.12 -5.12
N GLY A 219 17.85 2.97 -5.03
CA GLY A 219 17.21 1.77 -4.49
C GLY A 219 16.76 0.79 -5.57
N LEU A 220 16.78 1.22 -6.83
CA LEU A 220 16.50 0.39 -7.99
C LEU A 220 17.13 0.98 -9.25
N CYS A 221 18.16 0.32 -9.77
CA CYS A 221 18.70 0.52 -11.12
C CYS A 221 18.34 -0.70 -11.97
N ARG A 222 17.55 -0.48 -13.02
CA ARG A 222 17.07 -1.50 -13.95
C ARG A 222 18.08 -1.70 -15.07
N THR A 223 18.75 -2.85 -15.07
CA THR A 223 19.81 -3.14 -16.06
C THR A 223 19.28 -3.29 -17.48
N GLU A 224 17.98 -3.41 -17.67
CA GLU A 224 17.39 -3.76 -18.96
C GLU A 224 17.27 -2.54 -19.86
N HIS A 225 17.06 -1.38 -19.24
CA HIS A 225 17.14 -0.08 -19.91
C HIS A 225 18.53 0.18 -20.51
N MET A 226 19.59 -0.39 -19.92
CA MET A 226 20.94 -0.32 -20.48
C MET A 226 21.09 -1.14 -21.77
N PHE A 227 20.27 -2.18 -21.96
CA PHE A 227 20.29 -3.02 -23.17
C PHE A 227 19.41 -2.46 -24.29
N PHE A 228 18.44 -1.59 -23.98
CA PHE A 228 17.59 -0.93 -24.96
C PHE A 228 18.25 0.24 -25.69
N ALA A 229 19.50 0.61 -25.34
CA ALA A 229 20.24 1.65 -26.06
C ALA A 229 20.49 1.26 -27.53
N ASP A 230 20.48 2.24 -28.43
CA ASP A 230 20.53 2.05 -29.90
C ASP A 230 21.73 1.21 -30.38
N ASP A 231 22.87 1.32 -29.70
CA ASP A 231 24.10 0.60 -30.02
C ASP A 231 24.14 -0.84 -29.47
N ARG A 232 23.23 -1.18 -28.54
CA ARG A 232 23.22 -2.45 -27.79
C ARG A 232 22.02 -3.32 -28.07
N LEU A 233 20.86 -2.73 -28.33
CA LEU A 233 19.65 -3.49 -28.66
C LEU A 233 19.88 -4.46 -29.84
N PRO A 234 20.54 -4.07 -30.95
CA PRO A 234 20.87 -5.01 -32.02
C PRO A 234 21.83 -6.12 -31.60
N VAL A 235 22.73 -5.85 -30.65
CA VAL A 235 23.69 -6.84 -30.11
C VAL A 235 22.94 -7.85 -29.23
N MET A 236 22.04 -7.37 -28.38
CA MET A 236 21.16 -8.20 -27.53
C MET A 236 20.24 -9.08 -28.38
N GLN A 237 19.60 -8.52 -29.41
CA GLN A 237 18.77 -9.27 -30.36
C GLN A 237 19.56 -10.39 -31.05
N ARG A 238 20.77 -10.09 -31.52
CA ARG A 238 21.64 -11.09 -32.15
C ARG A 238 22.10 -12.16 -31.16
N PHE A 239 22.37 -11.78 -29.91
CA PHE A 239 22.72 -12.73 -28.84
C PHE A 239 21.58 -13.71 -28.58
N ILE A 240 20.34 -13.22 -28.47
CA ILE A 240 19.15 -14.04 -28.25
C ILE A 240 18.89 -15.00 -29.41
N LEU A 241 19.07 -14.55 -30.65
CA LEU A 241 18.76 -15.33 -31.85
C LEU A 241 19.89 -16.28 -32.29
N SER A 242 21.12 -16.07 -31.80
CA SER A 242 22.26 -16.89 -32.20
C SER A 242 22.16 -18.30 -31.60
N SER A 243 22.46 -19.32 -32.40
CA SER A 243 22.64 -20.70 -31.95
C SER A 243 24.12 -21.12 -31.92
N ASP A 244 25.05 -20.21 -32.24
CA ASP A 244 26.49 -20.46 -32.21
C ASP A 244 27.07 -20.02 -30.86
N PRO A 245 27.55 -20.95 -30.01
CA PRO A 245 28.12 -20.61 -28.71
C PRO A 245 29.30 -19.64 -28.77
N THR A 246 30.07 -19.65 -29.87
CA THR A 246 31.22 -18.74 -30.04
C THR A 246 30.74 -17.32 -30.27
N GLU A 247 29.80 -17.14 -31.19
CA GLU A 247 29.16 -15.85 -31.45
C GLU A 247 28.42 -15.32 -30.22
N GLN A 248 27.68 -16.17 -29.51
CA GLN A 248 27.01 -15.79 -28.26
C GLN A 248 28.01 -15.28 -27.22
N SER A 249 29.15 -15.94 -27.05
CA SER A 249 30.20 -15.52 -26.13
C SER A 249 30.80 -14.15 -26.51
N GLU A 250 31.05 -13.92 -27.80
CA GLU A 250 31.56 -12.63 -28.30
C GLU A 250 30.56 -11.49 -28.10
N LEU A 251 29.28 -11.73 -28.39
CA LEU A 251 28.21 -10.74 -28.23
C LEU A 251 27.98 -10.42 -26.75
N LEU A 252 27.99 -11.43 -25.89
CA LEU A 252 27.87 -11.25 -24.45
C LEU A 252 29.04 -10.45 -23.88
N ALA A 253 30.28 -10.71 -24.34
CA ALA A 253 31.45 -9.92 -23.92
C ALA A 253 31.33 -8.44 -24.33
N ARG A 254 30.72 -8.14 -25.49
CA ARG A 254 30.44 -6.76 -25.92
C ARG A 254 29.39 -6.09 -25.04
N LEU A 255 28.32 -6.80 -24.69
CA LEU A 255 27.28 -6.30 -23.78
C LEU A 255 27.85 -6.07 -22.37
N GLU A 256 28.69 -6.99 -21.89
CA GLU A 256 29.38 -6.90 -20.60
C GLU A 256 30.27 -5.66 -20.52
N ALA A 257 31.10 -5.39 -21.53
CA ALA A 257 31.96 -4.21 -21.58
C ALA A 257 31.17 -2.90 -21.63
N ALA A 258 30.01 -2.88 -22.31
CA ALA A 258 29.16 -1.71 -22.37
C ALA A 258 28.48 -1.43 -21.01
N GLN A 259 28.01 -2.48 -20.33
CA GLN A 259 27.44 -2.34 -18.98
C GLN A 259 28.49 -1.94 -17.93
N GLU A 260 29.73 -2.43 -18.05
CA GLU A 260 30.82 -2.01 -17.15
C GLU A 260 31.02 -0.49 -17.18
N ALA A 261 30.98 0.12 -18.38
CA ALA A 261 31.08 1.56 -18.53
C ALA A 261 29.90 2.32 -17.92
N ASP A 262 28.67 1.81 -18.10
CA ASP A 262 27.48 2.42 -17.49
C ASP A 262 27.51 2.34 -15.97
N PHE A 263 27.88 1.17 -15.41
CA PHE A 263 27.99 1.01 -13.97
C PHE A 263 29.05 1.93 -13.39
N ALA A 264 30.23 2.03 -14.02
CA ALA A 264 31.26 2.98 -13.58
C ALA A 264 30.72 4.41 -13.55
N ALA A 265 30.04 4.86 -14.61
CA ALA A 265 29.51 6.22 -14.67
C ALA A 265 28.39 6.49 -13.64
N ILE A 266 27.54 5.50 -13.35
CA ILE A 266 26.51 5.62 -12.30
C ILE A 266 27.15 5.65 -10.91
N LEU A 267 28.17 4.82 -10.67
CA LEU A 267 28.89 4.79 -9.39
C LEU A 267 29.67 6.08 -9.13
N ASP A 268 30.26 6.68 -10.16
CA ASP A 268 30.89 8.00 -10.09
C ASP A 268 29.89 9.10 -9.68
N GLU A 269 28.70 9.12 -10.32
CA GLU A 269 27.66 10.11 -10.02
C GLU A 269 27.09 9.95 -8.59
N MET A 270 26.98 8.71 -8.12
CA MET A 270 26.46 8.38 -6.80
C MET A 270 27.55 8.14 -5.75
N ALA A 271 28.74 8.72 -5.95
CA ALA A 271 29.86 8.56 -5.03
C ALA A 271 29.47 8.92 -3.58
N GLY A 272 29.66 7.96 -2.67
CA GLY A 272 29.34 8.07 -1.25
C GLY A 272 27.95 7.56 -0.85
N ASP A 273 27.07 7.28 -1.80
CA ASP A 273 25.71 6.80 -1.57
C ASP A 273 25.54 5.33 -2.02
N PRO A 274 24.59 4.59 -1.44
CA PRO A 274 24.33 3.20 -1.85
C PRO A 274 23.69 3.12 -3.23
N VAL A 275 24.12 2.15 -4.03
CA VAL A 275 23.59 1.88 -5.38
C VAL A 275 23.12 0.43 -5.50
N THR A 276 21.79 0.25 -5.61
CA THR A 276 21.15 -1.05 -5.81
C THR A 276 20.91 -1.34 -7.29
N ILE A 277 21.65 -2.31 -7.84
CA ILE A 277 21.51 -2.80 -9.21
C ILE A 277 20.62 -4.04 -9.24
N ARG A 278 19.53 -3.99 -10.00
CA ARG A 278 18.66 -5.15 -10.26
C ARG A 278 19.12 -5.89 -11.52
N LEU A 279 19.36 -7.19 -11.39
CA LEU A 279 19.69 -8.04 -12.54
C LEU A 279 18.53 -8.13 -13.54
N LEU A 280 18.80 -8.69 -14.73
CA LEU A 280 17.85 -8.78 -15.84
C LEU A 280 16.53 -9.48 -15.42
N ASP A 281 15.42 -8.80 -15.65
CA ASP A 281 14.07 -9.19 -15.24
C ASP A 281 13.09 -9.51 -16.39
N PRO A 282 12.96 -8.73 -17.49
CA PRO A 282 11.97 -8.99 -18.52
C PRO A 282 12.30 -10.26 -19.30
N PRO A 283 11.27 -10.93 -19.86
CA PRO A 283 11.48 -12.05 -20.75
C PRO A 283 12.17 -11.62 -22.05
N LEU A 284 12.92 -12.54 -22.66
CA LEU A 284 13.78 -12.21 -23.82
C LEU A 284 13.01 -11.67 -25.05
N HIS A 285 11.73 -12.01 -25.20
CA HIS A 285 10.93 -11.53 -26.33
C HIS A 285 10.66 -10.01 -26.29
N GLU A 286 10.81 -9.35 -25.15
CA GLU A 286 10.71 -7.88 -25.07
C GLU A 286 11.85 -7.17 -25.82
N PHE A 287 12.98 -7.85 -26.07
CA PHE A 287 14.07 -7.31 -26.88
C PHE A 287 13.90 -7.56 -28.38
N LEU A 288 12.99 -8.46 -28.77
CA LEU A 288 12.86 -8.92 -30.16
C LEU A 288 11.80 -8.10 -30.92
N PRO A 289 12.02 -7.77 -32.21
CA PRO A 289 11.04 -7.06 -33.02
C PRO A 289 9.87 -7.95 -33.47
N THR A 290 9.98 -9.28 -33.31
CA THR A 290 9.01 -10.28 -33.77
C THR A 290 8.53 -11.14 -32.61
N ALA A 291 7.36 -11.78 -32.77
CA ALA A 291 6.74 -12.63 -31.74
C ALA A 291 7.47 -13.98 -31.49
N GLU A 292 8.72 -14.12 -31.92
CA GLU A 292 9.55 -15.29 -31.62
C GLU A 292 9.81 -15.29 -30.11
N LEU A 293 9.58 -16.43 -29.45
CA LEU A 293 9.60 -16.57 -27.98
C LEU A 293 8.47 -15.85 -27.20
N ARG A 294 7.44 -15.33 -27.89
CA ARG A 294 6.32 -14.67 -27.19
C ARG A 294 5.51 -15.68 -26.39
N GLU A 295 5.44 -15.45 -25.09
CA GLU A 295 4.66 -16.25 -24.16
C GLU A 295 3.21 -15.76 -24.10
N SER A 296 2.28 -16.62 -23.69
CA SER A 296 0.87 -16.22 -23.55
C SER A 296 0.67 -15.17 -22.46
N ASN A 297 1.45 -15.24 -21.38
CA ASN A 297 1.44 -14.27 -20.28
C ASN A 297 2.89 -13.93 -19.88
N PRO A 298 3.54 -12.99 -20.58
CA PRO A 298 4.94 -12.59 -20.34
C PRO A 298 5.24 -12.25 -18.87
N MET A 299 4.29 -11.57 -18.20
CA MET A 299 4.41 -11.16 -16.80
C MET A 299 4.66 -12.33 -15.83
N MET A 300 4.14 -13.53 -16.13
CA MET A 300 4.29 -14.71 -15.26
C MET A 300 5.26 -15.77 -15.84
N GLY A 301 5.95 -15.45 -16.93
CA GLY A 301 6.70 -16.41 -17.75
C GLY A 301 8.17 -16.61 -17.37
N MET A 302 9.00 -16.89 -18.38
CA MET A 302 10.44 -17.12 -18.27
C MET A 302 11.21 -15.79 -18.16
N ARG A 303 11.17 -15.22 -16.96
CA ARG A 303 11.70 -13.89 -16.62
C ARG A 303 12.47 -13.92 -15.29
N GLY A 304 13.18 -12.84 -14.96
CA GLY A 304 13.90 -12.65 -13.69
C GLY A 304 14.80 -13.82 -13.31
N VAL A 305 14.77 -14.23 -12.04
CA VAL A 305 15.62 -15.34 -11.53
C VAL A 305 15.49 -16.62 -12.35
N ARG A 306 14.33 -16.88 -12.95
CA ARG A 306 14.11 -18.09 -13.76
C ARG A 306 14.92 -18.02 -15.05
N LEU A 307 14.90 -16.87 -15.71
CA LEU A 307 15.72 -16.62 -16.90
C LEU A 307 17.20 -16.72 -16.54
N GLY A 308 17.64 -16.04 -15.48
CA GLY A 308 19.04 -16.07 -15.03
C GLY A 308 19.56 -17.46 -14.68
N LEU A 309 18.71 -18.35 -14.13
CA LEU A 309 19.07 -19.73 -13.82
C LEU A 309 19.03 -20.67 -15.02
N LEU A 310 18.14 -20.44 -15.99
CA LEU A 310 18.02 -21.27 -17.20
C LEU A 310 19.01 -20.86 -18.30
N TRP A 311 19.41 -19.59 -18.32
CA TRP A 311 20.39 -19.01 -19.25
C TRP A 311 21.60 -18.51 -18.45
N PRO A 312 22.47 -19.43 -18.01
CA PRO A 312 23.39 -19.21 -16.90
C PRO A 312 24.49 -18.18 -17.18
N ASP A 313 24.67 -17.71 -18.42
CA ASP A 313 25.71 -16.73 -18.75
C ASP A 313 25.26 -15.27 -18.55
N ILE A 314 23.95 -15.00 -18.51
CA ILE A 314 23.39 -13.64 -18.44
C ILE A 314 23.73 -12.98 -17.10
N TYR A 315 23.32 -13.58 -15.97
CA TYR A 315 23.58 -13.01 -14.63
C TYR A 315 25.07 -12.85 -14.35
N PRO A 316 25.94 -13.85 -14.60
CA PRO A 316 27.37 -13.69 -14.45
C PRO A 316 27.97 -12.56 -15.28
N ALA A 317 27.51 -12.34 -16.52
CA ALA A 317 28.00 -11.22 -17.33
C ALA A 317 27.70 -9.86 -16.67
N GLN A 318 26.45 -9.65 -16.22
CA GLN A 318 26.05 -8.43 -15.53
C GLN A 318 26.85 -8.22 -14.23
N VAL A 319 27.02 -9.28 -13.45
CA VAL A 319 27.74 -9.24 -12.17
C VAL A 319 29.24 -9.01 -12.38
N ARG A 320 29.86 -9.61 -13.40
CA ARG A 320 31.26 -9.34 -13.76
C ARG A 320 31.46 -7.91 -14.24
N ALA A 321 30.55 -7.38 -15.06
CA ALA A 321 30.58 -5.98 -15.50
C ALA A 321 30.58 -5.02 -14.30
N LEU A 322 29.62 -5.20 -13.38
CA LEU A 322 29.54 -4.41 -12.15
C LEU A 322 30.79 -4.60 -11.28
N GLY A 323 31.23 -5.85 -11.10
CA GLY A 323 32.39 -6.16 -10.29
C GLY A 323 33.69 -5.55 -10.85
N ARG A 324 33.89 -5.53 -12.17
CA ARG A 324 35.04 -4.84 -12.79
C ARG A 324 34.97 -3.33 -12.61
N ALA A 325 33.79 -2.71 -12.71
CA ALA A 325 33.60 -1.30 -12.40
C ALA A 325 34.01 -1.00 -10.94
N VAL A 326 33.64 -1.86 -10.00
CA VAL A 326 34.07 -1.75 -8.59
C VAL A 326 35.58 -1.89 -8.45
N VAL A 327 36.18 -2.93 -9.03
CA VAL A 327 37.62 -3.21 -8.92
C VAL A 327 38.49 -2.11 -9.55
N SER A 328 38.03 -1.49 -10.63
CA SER A 328 38.80 -0.53 -11.43
C SER A 328 38.88 0.87 -10.85
N GLY A 329 38.01 1.23 -9.90
CA GLY A 329 38.02 2.58 -9.33
C GLY A 329 37.04 2.87 -8.19
N HIS A 330 36.11 1.96 -7.89
CA HIS A 330 34.99 2.24 -6.98
C HIS A 330 34.95 1.34 -5.74
N ARG A 331 36.10 0.73 -5.36
CA ARG A 331 36.21 -0.03 -4.11
C ARG A 331 35.88 0.88 -2.93
N GLY A 332 35.05 0.37 -2.01
CA GLY A 332 34.53 1.13 -0.87
C GLY A 332 33.21 1.86 -1.13
N THR A 333 32.70 1.84 -2.36
CA THR A 333 31.31 2.26 -2.65
C THR A 333 30.34 1.21 -2.13
N SER A 334 29.20 1.63 -1.57
CA SER A 334 28.17 0.71 -1.12
C SER A 334 27.36 0.22 -2.31
N VAL A 335 27.69 -0.97 -2.82
CA VAL A 335 27.03 -1.58 -3.96
C VAL A 335 26.13 -2.72 -3.49
N GLU A 336 24.94 -2.79 -4.05
CA GLU A 336 23.94 -3.79 -3.73
C GLU A 336 23.48 -4.48 -5.03
N ILE A 337 23.48 -5.80 -5.08
CA ILE A 337 22.97 -6.60 -6.21
C ILE A 337 21.63 -7.19 -5.81
N MET A 338 20.59 -6.96 -6.60
CA MET A 338 19.23 -7.40 -6.32
C MET A 338 18.76 -8.41 -7.36
N ILE A 339 18.36 -9.59 -6.88
CA ILE A 339 17.83 -10.68 -7.72
C ILE A 339 16.30 -10.50 -7.88
N PRO A 340 15.78 -10.33 -9.10
CA PRO A 340 14.35 -10.13 -9.35
C PRO A 340 13.56 -11.43 -9.41
N PHE A 341 12.24 -11.30 -9.26
CA PHE A 341 11.18 -12.25 -9.52
C PHE A 341 11.31 -13.60 -8.80
N THR A 342 11.85 -13.56 -7.57
CA THR A 342 11.95 -14.74 -6.72
C THR A 342 10.58 -15.15 -6.17
N ALA A 343 10.38 -16.45 -6.04
CA ALA A 343 9.21 -17.12 -5.51
C ALA A 343 9.53 -18.04 -4.32
N GLY A 344 10.79 -18.35 -4.03
CA GLY A 344 11.19 -19.12 -2.86
C GLY A 344 12.70 -19.18 -2.59
N THR A 345 13.05 -19.76 -1.45
CA THR A 345 14.43 -19.76 -0.93
C THR A 345 15.42 -20.51 -1.82
N ARG A 346 15.04 -21.65 -2.42
CA ARG A 346 15.99 -22.50 -3.16
C ARG A 346 16.52 -21.84 -4.43
N GLU A 347 15.64 -21.22 -5.22
CA GLU A 347 16.07 -20.50 -6.42
C GLU A 347 16.90 -19.26 -6.05
N LEU A 348 16.54 -18.56 -4.98
CA LEU A 348 17.32 -17.44 -4.47
C LEU A 348 18.71 -17.90 -4.01
N THR A 349 18.82 -19.01 -3.28
CA THR A 349 20.13 -19.59 -2.91
C THR A 349 20.97 -19.95 -4.13
N MET A 350 20.37 -20.52 -5.17
CA MET A 350 21.07 -20.85 -6.40
C MET A 350 21.55 -19.60 -7.15
N ALA A 351 20.68 -18.58 -7.25
CA ALA A 351 21.01 -17.33 -7.89
C ALA A 351 22.07 -16.54 -7.12
N ARG A 352 22.02 -16.53 -5.79
CA ARG A 352 23.06 -15.94 -4.95
C ARG A 352 24.43 -16.57 -5.20
N ARG A 353 24.52 -17.90 -5.27
CA ARG A 353 25.78 -18.59 -5.60
C ARG A 353 26.32 -18.18 -6.97
N CYS A 354 25.44 -18.06 -7.96
CA CYS A 354 25.81 -17.59 -9.29
C CYS A 354 26.41 -16.16 -9.25
N VAL A 355 25.84 -15.27 -8.43
CA VAL A 355 26.38 -13.92 -8.21
C VAL A 355 27.72 -13.98 -7.48
N GLU A 356 27.84 -14.75 -6.40
CA GLU A 356 29.08 -14.91 -5.62
C GLU A 356 30.23 -15.46 -6.48
N ASP A 357 29.97 -16.49 -7.28
CA ASP A 357 30.96 -17.07 -8.20
C ASP A 357 31.42 -16.06 -9.25
N ALA A 358 30.51 -15.25 -9.79
CA ALA A 358 30.82 -14.22 -10.75
C ALA A 358 31.66 -13.08 -10.14
N LEU A 359 31.33 -12.64 -8.93
CA LEU A 359 32.14 -11.66 -8.17
C LEU A 359 33.54 -12.21 -7.89
N ALA A 360 33.64 -13.46 -7.44
CA ALA A 360 34.92 -14.12 -7.17
C ALA A 360 35.80 -14.18 -8.42
N SER A 361 35.20 -14.42 -9.60
CA SER A 361 35.92 -14.49 -10.88
C SER A 361 36.60 -13.17 -11.29
N VAL A 362 36.15 -12.03 -10.77
CA VAL A 362 36.76 -10.70 -11.03
C VAL A 362 37.58 -10.19 -9.85
N GLY A 363 37.84 -11.03 -8.84
CA GLY A 363 38.67 -10.68 -7.69
C GLY A 363 37.95 -9.91 -6.59
N LEU A 364 36.62 -10.05 -6.51
CA LEU A 364 35.79 -9.57 -5.40
C LEU A 364 35.36 -10.78 -4.56
N GLY A 365 35.88 -10.87 -3.33
CA GLY A 365 35.49 -11.90 -2.37
C GLY A 365 34.53 -11.36 -1.31
N GLU A 366 34.14 -12.21 -0.36
CA GLU A 366 33.22 -11.89 0.76
C GLU A 366 33.64 -10.67 1.61
N SER A 367 34.91 -10.24 1.55
CA SER A 367 35.44 -9.10 2.30
C SER A 367 35.09 -7.73 1.72
N GLU A 368 34.62 -7.66 0.47
CA GLU A 368 34.22 -6.42 -0.19
C GLU A 368 32.72 -6.20 0.05
N GLN A 369 32.31 -5.00 0.45
CA GLN A 369 30.95 -4.65 0.92
C GLN A 369 29.86 -4.66 -0.19
N ILE A 370 29.85 -5.66 -1.06
CA ILE A 370 28.76 -5.88 -2.02
C ILE A 370 27.72 -6.76 -1.35
N ARG A 371 26.53 -6.19 -1.13
CA ARG A 371 25.39 -6.92 -0.57
C ARG A 371 24.59 -7.57 -1.66
N ILE A 372 24.13 -8.80 -1.45
CA ILE A 372 23.31 -9.55 -2.39
C ILE A 372 21.93 -9.76 -1.77
N GLY A 373 20.92 -9.11 -2.34
CA GLY A 373 19.54 -9.15 -1.87
C GLY A 373 18.57 -9.69 -2.91
N ALA A 374 17.28 -9.64 -2.59
CA ALA A 374 16.22 -10.07 -3.48
C ALA A 374 15.07 -9.06 -3.52
N MET A 375 14.40 -9.00 -4.67
CA MET A 375 13.12 -8.33 -4.76
C MET A 375 12.02 -9.27 -4.26
N ILE A 376 11.18 -8.76 -3.34
CA ILE A 376 10.00 -9.44 -2.81
C ILE A 376 8.80 -8.91 -3.58
N GLU A 377 8.49 -9.58 -4.69
CA GLU A 377 7.48 -9.13 -5.64
C GLU A 377 6.52 -10.23 -6.10
N THR A 378 6.68 -11.44 -5.58
CA THR A 378 5.67 -12.50 -5.73
C THR A 378 4.98 -12.76 -4.39
N PRO A 379 3.66 -13.05 -4.38
CA PRO A 379 2.95 -13.35 -3.14
C PRO A 379 3.56 -14.52 -2.38
N ARG A 380 4.02 -15.56 -3.10
CA ARG A 380 4.69 -16.71 -2.48
C ARG A 380 5.97 -16.29 -1.78
N MET A 381 6.79 -15.45 -2.41
CA MET A 381 8.03 -14.99 -1.79
C MET A 381 7.77 -14.16 -0.54
N ALA A 382 6.79 -13.25 -0.56
CA ALA A 382 6.39 -12.49 0.63
C ALA A 382 6.02 -13.40 1.81
N LEU A 383 5.27 -14.47 1.55
CA LEU A 383 4.85 -15.45 2.57
C LEU A 383 5.97 -16.34 3.11
N VAL A 384 7.12 -16.44 2.44
CA VAL A 384 8.25 -17.29 2.87
C VAL A 384 9.54 -16.51 3.08
N ALA A 385 9.49 -15.17 3.05
CA ALA A 385 10.66 -14.31 3.05
C ALA A 385 11.50 -14.46 4.33
N SER A 386 10.85 -14.73 5.46
CA SER A 386 11.51 -15.00 6.76
C SER A 386 12.44 -16.22 6.72
N GLN A 387 12.16 -17.21 5.86
CA GLN A 387 13.02 -18.39 5.67
C GLN A 387 14.18 -18.10 4.71
N ALA A 388 14.10 -17.02 3.95
CA ALA A 388 15.03 -16.66 2.90
C ALA A 388 16.08 -15.62 3.33
N THR A 389 16.01 -15.11 4.56
CA THR A 389 17.02 -14.17 5.12
C THR A 389 18.43 -14.76 5.10
N THR A 390 18.57 -16.08 5.24
CA THR A 390 19.88 -16.76 5.12
C THR A 390 20.47 -16.76 3.71
N ALA A 391 19.69 -16.38 2.70
CA ALA A 391 20.09 -16.35 1.29
C ALA A 391 20.10 -14.94 0.70
N ALA A 392 19.92 -13.89 1.50
CA ALA A 392 19.90 -12.50 1.07
C ALA A 392 20.34 -11.56 2.19
N ASP A 393 21.03 -10.48 1.87
CA ASP A 393 21.51 -9.49 2.85
C ASP A 393 20.51 -8.34 3.04
N PHE A 394 19.54 -8.21 2.13
CA PHE A 394 18.45 -7.26 2.18
C PHE A 394 17.29 -7.72 1.29
N PHE A 395 16.12 -7.14 1.52
CA PHE A 395 14.95 -7.29 0.65
C PHE A 395 14.41 -5.93 0.22
N SER A 396 13.91 -5.87 -1.01
CA SER A 396 13.15 -4.72 -1.51
C SER A 396 11.80 -5.17 -2.02
N PHE A 397 10.70 -4.63 -1.50
CA PHE A 397 9.36 -4.94 -1.99
C PHE A 397 9.14 -4.29 -3.36
N GLY A 398 8.99 -5.11 -4.40
CA GLY A 398 8.59 -4.68 -5.74
C GLY A 398 7.08 -4.55 -5.81
N THR A 399 6.56 -3.41 -5.38
CA THR A 399 5.11 -3.23 -5.13
C THR A 399 4.26 -3.29 -6.39
N ASN A 400 4.81 -2.95 -7.56
CA ASN A 400 4.10 -3.06 -8.84
C ASN A 400 3.70 -4.52 -9.13
N ASP A 401 4.70 -5.40 -9.25
CA ASP A 401 4.51 -6.82 -9.55
C ASP A 401 3.76 -7.55 -8.43
N LEU A 402 4.04 -7.19 -7.16
CA LEU A 402 3.31 -7.74 -6.03
C LEU A 402 1.82 -7.39 -6.11
N THR A 403 1.49 -6.14 -6.45
CA THR A 403 0.09 -5.71 -6.66
C THR A 403 -0.55 -6.46 -7.82
N GLN A 404 0.15 -6.60 -8.95
CA GLN A 404 -0.35 -7.34 -10.10
C GLN A 404 -0.71 -8.78 -9.73
N LEU A 405 0.19 -9.50 -9.06
CA LEU A 405 0.00 -10.91 -8.70
C LEU A 405 -1.01 -11.10 -7.57
N THR A 406 -1.12 -10.15 -6.63
CA THR A 406 -2.10 -10.23 -5.53
C THR A 406 -3.52 -9.95 -6.02
N PHE A 407 -3.71 -8.97 -6.90
CA PHE A 407 -5.03 -8.67 -7.48
C PHE A 407 -5.40 -9.60 -8.64
N GLY A 408 -4.42 -10.24 -9.28
CA GLY A 408 -4.63 -10.89 -10.58
C GLY A 408 -4.82 -9.88 -11.70
N PHE A 409 -4.20 -8.71 -11.58
CA PHE A 409 -4.28 -7.61 -12.53
C PHE A 409 -3.05 -7.59 -13.43
N SER A 410 -3.26 -7.73 -14.73
CA SER A 410 -2.24 -7.34 -15.71
C SER A 410 -2.28 -5.83 -15.83
N ARG A 411 -1.25 -5.13 -15.35
CA ARG A 411 -1.21 -3.67 -15.25
C ARG A 411 -1.57 -3.02 -16.57
N ASP A 412 -0.94 -3.46 -17.65
CA ASP A 412 -1.12 -2.92 -19.00
C ASP A 412 -2.57 -3.07 -19.51
N ASP A 413 -3.24 -4.16 -19.12
CA ASP A 413 -4.61 -4.44 -19.55
C ASP A 413 -5.65 -3.75 -18.66
N VAL A 414 -5.43 -3.71 -17.34
CA VAL A 414 -6.44 -3.23 -16.40
C VAL A 414 -6.46 -1.71 -16.28
N GLU A 415 -5.32 -1.03 -16.44
CA GLU A 415 -5.19 0.41 -16.19
C GLU A 415 -6.10 1.25 -17.10
N SER A 416 -6.23 0.84 -18.37
CA SER A 416 -7.01 1.57 -19.37
C SER A 416 -8.46 1.13 -19.47
N VAL A 417 -8.79 -0.12 -19.10
CA VAL A 417 -10.12 -0.73 -19.33
C VAL A 417 -10.89 -0.96 -18.04
N LEU A 418 -10.25 -1.56 -17.03
CA LEU A 418 -10.94 -2.09 -15.85
C LEU A 418 -10.94 -1.09 -14.69
N LEU A 419 -9.80 -0.48 -14.37
CA LEU A 419 -9.64 0.37 -13.19
C LEU A 419 -10.59 1.57 -13.19
N PRO A 420 -10.80 2.31 -14.30
CA PRO A 420 -11.77 3.41 -14.31
C PRO A 420 -13.17 2.95 -13.91
N ALA A 421 -13.65 1.84 -14.48
CA ALA A 421 -14.96 1.29 -14.16
C ALA A 421 -15.08 0.82 -12.70
N TYR A 422 -14.01 0.25 -12.14
CA TYR A 422 -14.00 -0.20 -10.74
C TYR A 422 -14.01 0.98 -9.76
N LEU A 423 -13.28 2.05 -10.07
CA LEU A 423 -13.28 3.28 -9.29
C LEU A 423 -14.64 3.99 -9.37
N ASP A 424 -15.22 4.12 -10.56
CA ASP A 424 -16.54 4.73 -10.77
C ASP A 424 -17.66 3.95 -10.05
N ALA A 425 -17.55 2.63 -10.00
CA ALA A 425 -18.48 1.77 -9.28
C ALA A 425 -18.23 1.73 -7.76
N GLY A 426 -17.16 2.36 -7.26
CA GLY A 426 -16.76 2.32 -5.86
C GLY A 426 -16.26 0.95 -5.38
N LEU A 427 -15.86 0.07 -6.30
CA LEU A 427 -15.27 -1.24 -5.98
C LEU A 427 -13.83 -1.13 -5.51
N LEU A 428 -13.13 -0.08 -5.96
CA LEU A 428 -11.82 0.33 -5.47
C LEU A 428 -11.91 1.77 -4.96
N THR A 429 -11.18 2.08 -3.89
CA THR A 429 -11.10 3.43 -3.33
C THR A 429 -10.01 4.28 -3.98
N ALA A 430 -8.99 3.64 -4.56
CA ALA A 430 -7.89 4.26 -5.28
C ALA A 430 -7.30 3.27 -6.30
N ASN A 431 -6.50 3.78 -7.24
CA ASN A 431 -5.71 2.91 -8.12
C ASN A 431 -4.64 2.18 -7.27
N PRO A 432 -4.66 0.83 -7.17
CA PRO A 432 -3.72 0.09 -6.32
C PRO A 432 -2.27 0.13 -6.83
N PHE A 433 -2.05 0.54 -8.08
CA PHE A 433 -0.71 0.78 -8.64
C PHE A 433 -0.14 2.15 -8.29
N GLU A 434 -0.95 3.05 -7.72
CA GLU A 434 -0.53 4.39 -7.28
C GLU A 434 -0.48 4.49 -5.76
N VAL A 435 -1.52 3.99 -5.09
CA VAL A 435 -1.66 3.98 -3.64
C VAL A 435 -1.62 2.55 -3.14
N ILE A 436 -0.87 2.29 -2.08
CA ILE A 436 -0.76 0.94 -1.52
C ILE A 436 -2.12 0.39 -1.06
N ASP A 437 -2.50 -0.77 -1.59
CA ASP A 437 -3.68 -1.51 -1.14
C ASP A 437 -3.43 -2.11 0.25
N ARG A 438 -3.77 -1.37 1.31
CA ARG A 438 -3.53 -1.82 2.70
C ARG A 438 -4.16 -3.19 3.03
N PRO A 439 -5.44 -3.48 2.68
CA PRO A 439 -6.09 -4.74 3.05
C PRO A 439 -5.47 -6.01 2.45
N GLY A 440 -4.93 -5.94 1.22
CA GLY A 440 -4.36 -7.08 0.51
C GLY A 440 -2.84 -7.01 0.40
N VAL A 441 -2.33 -6.16 -0.51
CA VAL A 441 -0.89 -6.04 -0.79
C VAL A 441 -0.12 -5.56 0.45
N GLY A 442 -0.64 -4.55 1.14
CA GLY A 442 -0.06 -4.00 2.35
C GLY A 442 -0.01 -5.03 3.48
N ARG A 443 -1.03 -5.88 3.60
CA ARG A 443 -1.03 -7.00 4.56
C ARG A 443 0.11 -7.98 4.25
N LEU A 444 0.32 -8.36 2.99
CA LEU A 444 1.45 -9.24 2.61
C LEU A 444 2.80 -8.62 3.00
N ILE A 445 2.99 -7.33 2.75
CA ILE A 445 4.21 -6.62 3.11
C ILE A 445 4.38 -6.55 4.64
N GLN A 446 3.33 -6.20 5.38
CA GLN A 446 3.36 -6.14 6.85
C GLN A 446 3.70 -7.49 7.47
N THR A 447 3.05 -8.56 7.03
CA THR A 447 3.33 -9.93 7.49
C THR A 447 4.77 -10.30 7.18
N ALA A 448 5.23 -10.09 5.95
CA ALA A 448 6.61 -10.38 5.56
C ALA A 448 7.62 -9.62 6.44
N CYS A 449 7.45 -8.30 6.60
CA CYS A 449 8.32 -7.47 7.43
C CYS A 449 8.38 -8.00 8.87
N ALA A 450 7.24 -8.28 9.47
CA ALA A 450 7.17 -8.71 10.85
C ALA A 450 7.75 -10.11 11.07
N GLU A 451 7.48 -11.06 10.17
CA GLU A 451 8.09 -12.39 10.24
C GLU A 451 9.61 -12.35 10.03
N ILE A 452 10.09 -11.54 9.07
CA ILE A 452 11.54 -11.37 8.83
C ILE A 452 12.21 -10.80 10.08
N ARG A 453 11.64 -9.73 10.64
CA ARG A 453 12.17 -9.09 11.86
C ARG A 453 12.10 -10.00 13.08
N SER A 454 11.17 -10.94 13.13
CA SER A 454 11.11 -11.95 14.20
C SER A 454 12.30 -12.92 14.17
N VAL A 455 12.88 -13.16 12.99
CA VAL A 455 14.05 -14.01 12.78
C VAL A 455 15.35 -13.19 12.86
N GLU A 456 15.36 -12.01 12.23
CA GLU A 456 16.52 -11.13 12.15
C GLU A 456 16.09 -9.66 12.35
N PRO A 457 16.16 -9.15 13.61
CA PRO A 457 15.62 -7.85 13.97
C PRO A 457 16.18 -6.66 13.17
N ASP A 458 17.41 -6.74 12.70
CA ASP A 458 18.09 -5.64 11.99
C ASP A 458 18.16 -5.86 10.46
N PHE A 459 17.46 -6.87 9.92
CA PHE A 459 17.47 -7.18 8.48
C PHE A 459 17.04 -5.99 7.61
N VAL A 460 17.75 -5.69 6.53
CA VAL A 460 17.47 -4.49 5.74
C VAL A 460 16.27 -4.70 4.82
N LEU A 461 15.23 -3.88 5.00
CA LEU A 461 13.99 -3.92 4.24
C LEU A 461 13.75 -2.58 3.54
N GLY A 462 13.52 -2.63 2.23
CA GLY A 462 13.14 -1.48 1.43
C GLY A 462 11.87 -1.70 0.64
N MET A 463 11.36 -0.63 0.02
CA MET A 463 10.23 -0.71 -0.90
C MET A 463 10.53 0.14 -2.13
N CYS A 464 10.36 -0.44 -3.31
CA CYS A 464 10.48 0.26 -4.59
C CYS A 464 9.18 0.14 -5.40
N GLY A 465 8.90 1.18 -6.19
CA GLY A 465 7.69 1.26 -7.01
C GLY A 465 7.06 2.64 -6.95
N GLU A 466 5.91 2.79 -7.60
CA GLU A 466 5.20 4.07 -7.64
C GLU A 466 4.61 4.42 -6.27
N GLN A 467 4.07 3.42 -5.56
CA GLN A 467 3.50 3.54 -4.21
C GLN A 467 4.52 4.01 -3.17
N ALA A 468 5.82 3.79 -3.42
CA ALA A 468 6.89 4.22 -2.53
C ALA A 468 7.11 5.73 -2.51
N GLY A 469 6.64 6.44 -3.54
CA GLY A 469 6.70 7.90 -3.64
C GLY A 469 5.35 8.60 -3.49
N ASP A 470 4.31 7.85 -3.13
CA ASP A 470 2.94 8.36 -2.97
C ASP A 470 2.68 8.83 -1.51
N PRO A 471 2.25 10.09 -1.29
CA PRO A 471 1.98 10.59 0.05
C PRO A 471 0.91 9.83 0.82
N ALA A 472 -0.12 9.29 0.15
CA ALA A 472 -1.16 8.50 0.82
C ALA A 472 -0.62 7.16 1.36
N SER A 473 0.48 6.67 0.79
CA SER A 473 1.19 5.46 1.20
C SER A 473 2.21 5.71 2.34
N ALA A 474 2.54 6.96 2.67
CA ALA A 474 3.58 7.32 3.64
C ALA A 474 3.32 6.79 5.06
N ALA A 475 2.07 6.86 5.55
CA ALA A 475 1.73 6.31 6.86
C ALA A 475 1.97 4.79 6.92
N PHE A 476 1.66 4.07 5.84
CA PHE A 476 1.89 2.62 5.75
C PHE A 476 3.39 2.28 5.75
N ILE A 477 4.20 3.08 5.04
CA ILE A 477 5.68 2.96 5.04
C ILE A 477 6.24 3.10 6.45
N VAL A 478 5.74 4.06 7.23
CA VAL A 478 6.17 4.25 8.63
C VAL A 478 5.72 3.09 9.52
N GLU A 479 4.47 2.64 9.37
CA GLU A 479 3.90 1.52 10.14
C GLU A 479 4.65 0.20 9.93
N THR A 480 5.24 -0.02 8.75
CA THR A 480 5.96 -1.25 8.40
C THR A 480 7.40 -1.30 8.91
N GLY A 481 7.99 -0.17 9.32
CA GLY A 481 9.37 -0.11 9.80
C GLY A 481 10.41 -0.40 8.71
N LEU A 482 10.14 0.01 7.47
CA LEU A 482 11.09 -0.09 6.36
C LEU A 482 12.32 0.81 6.61
N ASN A 483 13.50 0.37 6.17
CA ASN A 483 14.74 1.14 6.26
C ASN A 483 14.83 2.19 5.14
N TYR A 484 14.24 1.91 3.97
CA TYR A 484 14.26 2.85 2.86
C TYR A 484 13.06 2.70 1.94
N VAL A 485 12.77 3.76 1.20
CA VAL A 485 11.88 3.74 0.04
C VAL A 485 12.64 4.19 -1.20
N SER A 486 12.19 3.76 -2.37
CA SER A 486 12.78 4.13 -3.66
C SER A 486 11.70 4.45 -4.69
N CYS A 487 11.74 5.67 -5.22
CA CYS A 487 10.73 6.22 -6.13
C CYS A 487 11.39 6.98 -7.29
N SER A 488 10.64 7.41 -8.31
CA SER A 488 11.26 8.16 -9.43
C SER A 488 11.90 9.46 -8.93
N PRO A 489 12.94 10.00 -9.61
CA PRO A 489 13.72 11.15 -9.11
C PRO A 489 12.84 12.34 -8.67
N ARG A 490 11.83 12.70 -9.48
CA ARG A 490 10.91 13.81 -9.20
C ARG A 490 9.98 13.57 -8.01
N ARG A 491 9.77 12.31 -7.59
CA ARG A 491 9.00 11.95 -6.38
C ARG A 491 9.83 12.10 -5.09
N VAL A 492 11.16 12.14 -5.18
CA VAL A 492 12.05 12.13 -4.00
C VAL A 492 11.72 13.23 -3.00
N PRO A 493 11.56 14.51 -3.39
CA PRO A 493 11.21 15.58 -2.45
C PRO A 493 9.85 15.36 -1.76
N ILE A 494 8.88 14.81 -2.50
CA ILE A 494 7.54 14.52 -2.00
C ILE A 494 7.58 13.38 -0.99
N ALA A 495 8.29 12.29 -1.30
CA ALA A 495 8.47 11.17 -0.39
C ALA A 495 9.19 11.59 0.90
N ARG A 496 10.24 12.41 0.80
CA ARG A 496 10.95 12.99 1.95
C ARG A 496 9.99 13.73 2.88
N LEU A 497 9.18 14.63 2.33
CA LEU A 497 8.21 15.40 3.12
C LEU A 497 7.10 14.51 3.69
N ALA A 498 6.48 13.66 2.86
CA ALA A 498 5.33 12.85 3.25
C ALA A 498 5.68 11.85 4.37
N ILE A 499 6.86 11.22 4.31
CA ILE A 499 7.32 10.30 5.35
C ILE A 499 7.61 11.06 6.65
N ALA A 500 8.24 12.24 6.59
CA ALA A 500 8.44 13.08 7.77
C ALA A 500 7.12 13.44 8.45
N GLN A 501 6.11 13.84 7.66
CA GLN A 501 4.76 14.13 8.16
C GLN A 501 4.10 12.90 8.78
N ALA A 502 4.22 11.74 8.14
CA ALA A 502 3.70 10.48 8.68
C ALA A 502 4.35 10.11 10.02
N VAL A 503 5.67 10.32 10.17
CA VAL A 503 6.38 10.09 11.44
C VAL A 503 5.96 11.09 12.53
N LEU A 504 5.75 12.35 12.19
CA LEU A 504 5.27 13.36 13.14
C LEU A 504 3.86 13.02 13.64
N ASN A 505 2.95 12.72 12.70
CA ASN A 505 1.57 12.35 13.02
C ASN A 505 1.47 11.04 13.81
N SER A 506 2.42 10.11 13.66
CA SER A 506 2.45 8.87 14.43
C SER A 506 3.00 9.06 15.86
N LYS A 507 3.86 10.07 16.12
CA LYS A 507 4.39 10.36 17.46
C LYS A 507 3.36 11.00 18.41
N ASP A 508 2.39 11.72 17.89
CA ASP A 508 1.23 12.21 18.66
C ASP A 508 0.29 11.07 19.09
N ILE A 509 0.39 9.92 18.43
CA ILE A 509 -0.24 8.66 18.79
C ILE A 509 0.78 7.88 19.63
N GLY A 510 0.84 8.15 20.94
CA GLY A 510 1.90 7.64 21.83
C GLY A 510 2.28 6.15 21.67
N PRO A 511 3.49 5.74 22.07
CA PRO A 511 4.11 4.45 21.71
C PRO A 511 3.24 3.20 21.93
N ALA A 512 2.34 3.23 22.92
CA ALA A 512 1.38 2.15 23.19
C ALA A 512 0.35 1.93 22.07
N ALA A 513 -0.02 2.95 21.31
CA ALA A 513 -0.98 2.85 20.20
C ALA A 513 -0.30 2.41 18.89
N ALA A 514 0.98 2.73 18.69
CA ALA A 514 1.79 2.19 17.60
C ALA A 514 2.16 0.71 17.84
N GLU A 515 2.51 0.32 19.07
CA GLU A 515 2.67 -1.09 19.46
C GLU A 515 1.34 -1.84 19.39
N ALA A 516 0.20 -1.23 19.76
CA ALA A 516 -1.10 -1.86 19.61
C ALA A 516 -1.53 -2.00 18.13
N ALA A 517 -1.13 -1.08 17.25
CA ALA A 517 -1.35 -1.19 15.81
C ALA A 517 -0.53 -2.34 15.22
N VAL A 518 0.77 -2.42 15.52
CA VAL A 518 1.67 -3.49 15.02
C VAL A 518 1.35 -4.84 15.67
N SER A 519 1.04 -4.88 16.97
CA SER A 519 0.60 -6.10 17.68
C SER A 519 -0.80 -6.53 17.26
N GLY A 520 -1.70 -5.60 16.93
CA GLY A 520 -3.01 -5.88 16.34
C GLY A 520 -2.92 -6.39 14.89
N ILE A 521 -1.91 -5.94 14.13
CA ILE A 521 -1.60 -6.42 12.78
C ILE A 521 -0.95 -7.82 12.83
N LEU A 522 -0.04 -8.08 13.78
CA LEU A 522 0.59 -9.38 14.02
C LEU A 522 -0.34 -10.42 14.65
N ALA A 523 -1.34 -9.98 15.43
CA ALA A 523 -2.41 -10.84 15.92
C ALA A 523 -3.45 -11.19 14.84
N GLY A 524 -3.36 -10.57 13.65
CA GLY A 524 -4.23 -10.79 12.51
C GLY A 524 -5.68 -10.35 12.77
N PRO A 525 -6.16 -9.26 12.17
CA PRO A 525 -7.58 -9.13 11.93
C PRO A 525 -7.90 -10.02 10.73
N SER A 526 -8.60 -11.13 10.99
CA SER A 526 -9.47 -11.69 9.96
C SER A 526 -10.31 -10.52 9.44
N LEU A 527 -10.18 -10.17 8.16
CA LEU A 527 -11.16 -9.32 7.50
C LEU A 527 -12.41 -10.19 7.45
N ILE A 528 -13.21 -10.04 8.50
CA ILE A 528 -14.58 -10.48 8.58
C ILE A 528 -15.25 -9.87 7.33
N SER A 529 -15.74 -10.71 6.42
CA SER A 529 -16.44 -10.22 5.23
C SER A 529 -17.56 -9.26 5.66
N ALA A 530 -17.96 -8.30 4.81
CA ALA A 530 -19.07 -7.41 5.14
C ALA A 530 -20.33 -8.17 5.62
N GLU A 531 -20.57 -9.36 5.05
CA GLU A 531 -21.63 -10.27 5.48
C GLU A 531 -21.42 -10.83 6.89
N THR A 532 -20.19 -11.12 7.29
CA THR A 532 -19.88 -11.62 8.62
C THR A 532 -19.96 -10.50 9.66
N ALA A 533 -19.58 -9.27 9.32
CA ALA A 533 -19.73 -8.11 10.19
C ALA A 533 -21.21 -7.76 10.42
N GLU A 534 -22.01 -7.82 9.35
CA GLU A 534 -23.46 -7.72 9.44
C GLU A 534 -24.06 -8.81 10.33
N LEU A 535 -23.60 -10.06 10.21
CA LEU A 535 -24.08 -11.17 11.02
C LEU A 535 -23.74 -11.01 12.51
N GLU A 536 -22.53 -10.56 12.84
CA GLU A 536 -22.11 -10.30 14.22
C GLU A 536 -22.89 -9.14 14.85
N VAL A 537 -23.02 -8.01 14.16
CA VAL A 537 -23.79 -6.85 14.65
C VAL A 537 -25.26 -7.22 14.81
N LEU A 538 -25.83 -7.95 13.85
CA LEU A 538 -27.21 -8.43 13.94
C LEU A 538 -27.39 -9.39 15.12
N HIS A 539 -26.43 -10.27 15.36
CA HIS A 539 -26.48 -11.18 16.50
C HIS A 539 -26.41 -10.41 17.83
N ALA A 540 -25.47 -9.47 17.99
CA ALA A 540 -25.37 -8.63 19.19
C ALA A 540 -26.67 -7.84 19.44
N LEU A 541 -27.30 -7.35 18.36
CA LEU A 541 -28.58 -6.65 18.41
C LEU A 541 -29.74 -7.56 18.83
N ILE A 542 -29.72 -8.84 18.45
CA ILE A 542 -30.70 -9.84 18.89
C ILE A 542 -30.53 -10.13 20.38
N VAL A 543 -29.28 -10.31 20.86
CA VAL A 543 -28.98 -10.56 22.28
C VAL A 543 -29.44 -9.39 23.15
N LYS A 544 -29.12 -8.15 22.77
CA LYS A 544 -29.54 -6.95 23.52
C LYS A 544 -31.03 -6.63 23.38
N GLY A 545 -31.66 -7.06 22.30
CA GLY A 545 -33.04 -6.74 21.95
C GLY A 545 -33.24 -5.29 21.48
N PHE A 546 -32.84 -4.31 22.28
CA PHE A 546 -32.85 -2.87 21.96
C PHE A 546 -31.55 -2.20 22.40
N ALA A 547 -30.78 -1.63 21.46
CA ALA A 547 -29.48 -1.01 21.76
C ALA A 547 -29.09 0.08 20.76
N ASP A 548 -28.24 1.01 21.18
CA ASP A 548 -27.47 1.88 20.29
C ASP A 548 -26.13 1.21 19.89
N ALA A 549 -25.34 1.87 19.06
CA ALA A 549 -24.08 1.31 18.57
C ALA A 549 -23.06 1.08 19.71
N ASP A 550 -23.01 1.97 20.70
CA ASP A 550 -22.07 1.90 21.82
C ASP A 550 -22.39 0.71 22.73
N ALA A 551 -23.67 0.45 22.97
CA ALA A 551 -24.12 -0.71 23.76
C ALA A 551 -23.89 -2.06 23.05
N LEU A 552 -23.70 -2.06 21.73
CA LEU A 552 -23.37 -3.26 20.96
C LEU A 552 -21.86 -3.53 20.88
N ALA A 553 -21.03 -2.49 20.97
CA ALA A 553 -19.58 -2.60 20.81
C ALA A 553 -18.92 -3.70 21.68
N PRO A 554 -19.32 -3.91 22.96
CA PRO A 554 -18.73 -4.97 23.79
C PRO A 554 -19.08 -6.40 23.35
N LEU A 555 -20.10 -6.57 22.50
CA LEU A 555 -20.62 -7.88 22.08
C LEU A 555 -20.20 -8.31 20.67
N VAL A 556 -19.53 -7.43 19.93
CA VAL A 556 -19.03 -7.72 18.58
C VAL A 556 -17.51 -7.88 18.60
N SER A 557 -16.95 -8.60 17.62
CA SER A 557 -15.51 -8.73 17.52
C SER A 557 -14.84 -7.36 17.39
N PRO A 558 -13.65 -7.13 18.00
CA PRO A 558 -12.87 -5.90 17.82
C PRO A 558 -12.54 -5.58 16.35
N SER A 559 -12.61 -6.58 15.46
CA SER A 559 -12.40 -6.41 14.01
C SER A 559 -13.60 -5.80 13.28
N VAL A 560 -14.78 -5.69 13.91
CA VAL A 560 -15.94 -5.00 13.35
C VAL A 560 -15.84 -3.51 13.64
N THR A 561 -15.46 -2.73 12.62
CA THR A 561 -15.45 -1.26 12.70
C THR A 561 -16.73 -0.67 12.11
N GLY A 562 -17.13 0.53 12.57
CA GLY A 562 -18.30 1.22 12.02
C GLY A 562 -19.65 0.54 12.32
N ILE A 563 -19.89 0.10 13.56
CA ILE A 563 -21.14 -0.58 13.97
C ILE A 563 -22.40 0.20 13.56
N HIS A 564 -22.36 1.53 13.64
CA HIS A 564 -23.45 2.37 13.17
C HIS A 564 -23.74 2.19 11.67
N ASP A 565 -22.71 2.15 10.83
CA ASP A 565 -22.86 1.96 9.39
C ASP A 565 -23.39 0.56 9.06
N VAL A 566 -22.95 -0.45 9.81
CA VAL A 566 -23.48 -1.82 9.72
C VAL A 566 -24.96 -1.87 10.11
N LEU A 567 -25.37 -1.16 11.17
CA LEU A 567 -26.78 -1.05 11.57
C LEU A 567 -27.63 -0.37 10.47
N VAL A 568 -27.10 0.67 9.84
CA VAL A 568 -27.73 1.34 8.69
C VAL A 568 -27.88 0.37 7.52
N ALA A 569 -26.85 -0.43 7.21
CA ALA A 569 -26.90 -1.45 6.16
C ALA A 569 -27.94 -2.54 6.46
N LEU A 570 -27.94 -3.07 7.69
CA LEU A 570 -28.94 -4.03 8.17
C LEU A 570 -30.36 -3.48 8.07
N ALA A 571 -30.57 -2.18 8.35
CA ALA A 571 -31.88 -1.55 8.19
C ALA A 571 -32.29 -1.39 6.73
N ARG A 572 -31.36 -1.03 5.82
CA ARG A 572 -31.63 -0.99 4.37
C ARG A 572 -32.07 -2.36 3.84
N ARG A 573 -31.53 -3.45 4.38
CA ARG A 573 -31.91 -4.84 4.04
C ARG A 573 -33.21 -5.31 4.73
N GLY A 574 -33.74 -4.49 5.65
CA GLY A 574 -34.92 -4.81 6.46
C GLY A 574 -34.65 -5.84 7.54
N PHE A 575 -33.39 -6.03 7.96
CA PHE A 575 -33.00 -6.92 9.04
C PHE A 575 -33.01 -6.23 10.40
N ALA A 576 -32.69 -4.93 10.46
CA ALA A 576 -32.81 -4.09 11.65
C ALA A 576 -33.81 -2.95 11.44
N ARG A 577 -34.28 -2.35 12.53
CA ARG A 577 -35.15 -1.17 12.53
C ARG A 577 -34.60 -0.11 13.48
N HIS A 578 -34.50 1.12 13.01
CA HIS A 578 -34.12 2.27 13.83
C HIS A 578 -35.35 2.97 14.45
N PHE A 579 -35.26 3.36 15.72
CA PHE A 579 -36.25 4.14 16.44
C PHE A 579 -35.70 5.54 16.73
N GLU A 580 -35.83 6.44 15.77
CA GLU A 580 -35.21 7.79 15.78
C GLU A 580 -35.45 8.57 17.08
N ARG A 581 -36.65 8.51 17.67
CA ARG A 581 -36.96 9.24 18.92
C ARG A 581 -36.17 8.76 20.14
N ARG A 582 -35.64 7.54 20.10
CA ARG A 582 -34.87 6.94 21.20
C ARG A 582 -33.41 6.72 20.86
N GLY A 583 -33.00 6.88 19.59
CA GLY A 583 -31.65 6.57 19.12
C GLY A 583 -31.29 5.08 19.19
N LEU A 584 -32.29 4.20 19.28
CA LEU A 584 -32.09 2.76 19.49
C LEU A 584 -32.46 1.95 18.25
N TRP A 585 -31.82 0.80 18.12
CA TRP A 585 -32.03 -0.19 17.06
C TRP A 585 -32.68 -1.44 17.63
N GLN A 586 -33.40 -2.18 16.78
CA GLN A 586 -33.97 -3.49 17.09
C GLN A 586 -33.88 -4.43 15.89
N GLY A 587 -33.56 -5.70 16.12
CA GLY A 587 -33.67 -6.74 15.09
C GLY A 587 -35.13 -6.99 14.70
N THR A 588 -35.42 -7.03 13.40
CA THR A 588 -36.73 -7.37 12.85
C THR A 588 -36.98 -8.88 12.87
N GLU A 589 -38.21 -9.32 12.60
CA GLU A 589 -38.50 -10.75 12.42
C GLU A 589 -37.73 -11.36 11.24
N LYS A 590 -37.60 -10.59 10.14
CA LYS A 590 -36.79 -10.96 8.97
C LYS A 590 -35.31 -11.10 9.35
N GLY A 591 -34.78 -10.18 10.15
CA GLY A 591 -33.41 -10.24 10.68
C GLY A 591 -33.19 -11.46 11.58
N ARG A 592 -34.12 -11.76 12.49
CA ARG A 592 -34.06 -12.97 13.33
C ARG A 592 -34.08 -14.26 12.50
N ALA A 593 -34.88 -14.31 11.43
CA ALA A 593 -34.91 -15.47 10.53
C ALA A 593 -33.59 -15.62 9.76
N PHE A 594 -33.03 -14.52 9.26
CA PHE A 594 -31.72 -14.51 8.59
C PHE A 594 -30.62 -14.95 9.55
N HIS A 595 -30.59 -14.42 10.77
CA HIS A 595 -29.64 -14.78 11.80
C HIS A 595 -29.67 -16.28 12.11
N ARG A 596 -30.85 -16.86 12.41
CA ARG A 596 -30.97 -18.30 12.69
C ARG A 596 -30.47 -19.20 11.55
N ALA A 597 -30.65 -18.78 10.30
CA ALA A 597 -30.17 -19.54 9.14
C ALA A 597 -28.64 -19.46 8.97
N ASN A 598 -27.98 -18.46 9.55
CA ASN A 598 -26.58 -18.14 9.25
C ASN A 598 -25.65 -18.16 10.46
N VAL A 599 -26.15 -18.18 11.70
CA VAL A 599 -25.33 -18.13 12.94
C VAL A 599 -24.30 -19.25 13.03
N ALA A 600 -24.58 -20.42 12.45
CA ALA A 600 -23.65 -21.54 12.38
C ALA A 600 -22.44 -21.30 11.45
N HIS A 601 -22.48 -20.25 10.63
CA HIS A 601 -21.41 -19.87 9.70
C HIS A 601 -20.49 -18.77 10.25
N ILE A 602 -20.63 -18.39 11.54
CA ILE A 602 -19.67 -17.49 12.18
C ILE A 602 -18.27 -18.17 12.12
N PRO A 603 -17.25 -17.51 11.56
CA PRO A 603 -15.91 -18.08 11.43
C PRO A 603 -15.36 -18.53 12.78
N HIS A 604 -14.62 -19.64 12.79
CA HIS A 604 -13.98 -20.22 13.98
C HIS A 604 -14.95 -20.77 15.05
N LEU A 605 -16.26 -20.78 14.81
CA LEU A 605 -17.24 -21.34 15.74
C LEU A 605 -17.17 -22.88 15.78
N ASN A 606 -16.79 -23.45 16.94
CA ASN A 606 -16.90 -24.88 17.20
C ASN A 606 -18.17 -25.19 18.02
N LEU A 607 -19.29 -25.42 17.33
CA LEU A 607 -20.58 -25.70 17.97
C LEU A 607 -20.56 -26.94 18.88
N GLN A 608 -19.75 -27.95 18.57
CA GLN A 608 -19.72 -29.20 19.32
C GLN A 608 -19.05 -29.02 20.70
N ASN A 609 -17.93 -28.30 20.75
CA ASN A 609 -17.26 -27.96 22.01
C ASN A 609 -18.10 -27.00 22.85
N LEU A 610 -18.66 -25.96 22.20
CA LEU A 610 -19.46 -24.96 22.90
C LEU A 610 -20.69 -25.59 23.56
N GLY A 611 -21.34 -26.56 22.89
CA GLY A 611 -22.45 -27.32 23.46
C GLY A 611 -22.05 -28.15 24.69
N ALA A 612 -20.86 -28.74 24.71
CA ALA A 612 -20.36 -29.48 25.87
C ALA A 612 -20.09 -28.54 27.07
N HIS A 613 -19.47 -27.39 26.81
CA HIS A 613 -19.25 -26.38 27.86
C HIS A 613 -20.54 -25.73 28.35
N TYR A 614 -21.59 -25.68 27.51
CA TYR A 614 -22.91 -25.22 27.91
C TYR A 614 -23.55 -26.12 28.96
N GLU A 615 -23.38 -27.43 28.86
CA GLU A 615 -23.85 -28.38 29.89
C GLU A 615 -23.17 -28.13 31.26
N ASP A 616 -21.89 -27.73 31.26
CA ASP A 616 -21.17 -27.35 32.49
C ASP A 616 -21.70 -26.02 33.08
N PHE A 617 -22.22 -25.13 32.23
CA PHE A 617 -22.80 -23.84 32.63
C PHE A 617 -24.17 -24.00 33.30
N LEU A 618 -25.00 -24.95 32.86
CA LEU A 618 -26.40 -25.11 33.31
C LEU A 618 -26.55 -25.25 34.84
N PRO A 619 -25.78 -26.08 35.57
CA PRO A 619 -25.86 -26.15 37.02
C PRO A 619 -25.54 -24.82 37.71
N VAL A 620 -24.56 -24.07 37.19
CA VAL A 620 -24.18 -22.77 37.73
C VAL A 620 -25.28 -21.73 37.46
N ASN A 621 -25.92 -21.80 36.30
CA ASN A 621 -27.07 -20.96 35.96
C ASN A 621 -28.25 -21.15 36.93
N ILE A 622 -28.56 -22.40 37.28
CA ILE A 622 -29.60 -22.71 38.28
C ILE A 622 -29.23 -22.12 39.65
N GLU A 623 -27.99 -22.30 40.09
CA GLU A 623 -27.50 -21.77 41.36
C GLU A 623 -27.58 -20.23 41.41
N PHE A 624 -27.20 -19.56 40.32
CA PHE A 624 -27.27 -18.12 40.21
C PHE A 624 -28.70 -17.58 40.22
N LYS A 625 -29.63 -18.24 39.52
CA LYS A 625 -31.07 -17.88 39.57
C LYS A 625 -31.65 -18.04 40.97
N ASN A 626 -31.25 -19.10 41.68
CA ASN A 626 -31.64 -19.31 43.07
C ASN A 626 -31.08 -18.21 43.98
N LEU A 627 -29.83 -17.79 43.78
CA LEU A 627 -29.24 -16.65 44.49
C LEU A 627 -30.03 -15.37 44.23
N CYS A 628 -30.36 -15.06 42.97
CA CYS A 628 -31.14 -13.87 42.62
C CYS A 628 -32.53 -13.89 43.26
N THR A 629 -33.23 -15.02 43.19
CA THR A 629 -34.56 -15.20 43.80
C THR A 629 -34.50 -15.02 45.31
N TRP A 630 -33.51 -15.64 45.96
CA TRP A 630 -33.31 -15.53 47.40
C TRP A 630 -32.98 -14.09 47.82
N TRP A 631 -32.09 -13.43 47.08
CA TRP A 631 -31.70 -12.04 47.31
C TRP A 631 -32.88 -11.07 47.17
N GLN A 632 -33.72 -11.26 46.15
CA GLN A 632 -34.92 -10.44 45.92
C GLN A 632 -36.04 -10.71 46.94
N SER A 633 -36.00 -11.85 47.65
CA SER A 633 -36.98 -12.22 48.68
C SER A 633 -36.65 -11.66 50.07
N ALA A 634 -35.55 -10.91 50.21
CA ALA A 634 -35.10 -10.36 51.48
C ALA A 634 -36.05 -9.25 52.01
N PRO A 635 -36.42 -9.23 53.30
CA PRO A 635 -37.35 -8.24 53.85
C PRO A 635 -36.83 -6.79 53.86
N GLU A 636 -35.51 -6.59 53.74
CA GLU A 636 -34.86 -5.28 53.70
C GLU A 636 -33.83 -5.24 52.55
N LEU A 637 -34.27 -4.85 51.36
CA LEU A 637 -33.38 -4.49 50.26
C LEU A 637 -32.56 -3.25 50.66
N GLY A 638 -31.33 -3.46 51.12
CA GLY A 638 -30.35 -2.37 51.34
C GLY A 638 -29.63 -2.32 52.68
N SER A 639 -29.79 -3.28 53.61
CA SER A 639 -28.99 -3.31 54.84
C SER A 639 -27.74 -4.19 54.70
N THR A 640 -26.56 -3.55 54.77
CA THR A 640 -25.26 -4.22 54.92
C THR A 640 -25.26 -5.03 56.22
N GLY A 641 -25.39 -6.35 56.13
CA GLY A 641 -25.51 -7.28 57.24
C GLY A 641 -25.30 -8.74 56.81
N SER A 642 -25.61 -9.72 57.67
CA SER A 642 -25.30 -11.14 57.43
C SER A 642 -25.89 -11.73 56.14
N HIS A 643 -27.00 -11.17 55.66
CA HIS A 643 -27.65 -11.53 54.39
C HIS A 643 -26.83 -11.07 53.18
N PHE A 644 -26.31 -9.84 53.21
CA PHE A 644 -25.39 -9.31 52.20
C PHE A 644 -24.07 -10.09 52.18
N ASP A 645 -23.47 -10.37 53.34
CA ASP A 645 -22.22 -11.14 53.41
C ASP A 645 -22.41 -12.57 52.86
N ALA A 646 -23.58 -13.18 53.08
CA ALA A 646 -23.91 -14.48 52.51
C ALA A 646 -24.10 -14.40 50.98
N ALA A 647 -24.76 -13.36 50.48
CA ALA A 647 -24.90 -13.10 49.04
C ALA A 647 -23.54 -12.91 48.36
N VAL A 648 -22.66 -12.10 48.95
CA VAL A 648 -21.30 -11.85 48.44
C VAL A 648 -20.52 -13.16 48.41
N ARG A 649 -20.52 -13.97 49.48
CA ARG A 649 -19.82 -15.26 49.48
C ARG A 649 -20.35 -16.22 48.41
N GLN A 650 -21.67 -16.30 48.25
CA GLN A 650 -22.28 -17.18 47.27
C GLN A 650 -22.00 -16.71 45.84
N LEU A 651 -22.10 -15.40 45.59
CA LEU A 651 -21.75 -14.80 44.30
C LEU A 651 -20.29 -15.03 43.95
N THR A 652 -19.36 -14.82 44.89
CA THR A 652 -17.92 -15.09 44.68
C THR A 652 -17.66 -16.56 44.34
N SER A 653 -18.38 -17.49 44.97
CA SER A 653 -18.29 -18.92 44.65
C SER A 653 -18.77 -19.22 43.22
N ILE A 654 -19.92 -18.65 42.84
CA ILE A 654 -20.49 -18.75 41.49
C ILE A 654 -19.54 -18.16 40.45
N ASP A 655 -19.06 -16.94 40.69
CA ASP A 655 -18.17 -16.20 39.79
C ASP A 655 -16.85 -16.94 39.57
N ASN A 656 -16.23 -17.50 40.61
CA ASN A 656 -15.01 -18.30 40.47
C ASN A 656 -15.20 -19.53 39.58
N ARG A 657 -16.33 -20.24 39.72
CA ARG A 657 -16.66 -21.39 38.86
C ARG A 657 -16.99 -20.95 37.44
N LEU A 658 -17.71 -19.84 37.29
CA LEU A 658 -18.04 -19.27 36.00
C LEU A 658 -16.77 -18.84 35.26
N ARG A 659 -15.76 -18.26 35.92
CA ARG A 659 -14.49 -17.88 35.27
C ARG A 659 -13.82 -19.04 34.55
N ALA A 660 -13.84 -20.24 35.13
CA ALA A 660 -13.29 -21.43 34.49
C ALA A 660 -14.10 -21.83 33.24
N ILE A 661 -15.43 -21.76 33.32
CA ILE A 661 -16.34 -22.09 32.20
C ILE A 661 -16.22 -21.04 31.08
N LEU A 662 -16.19 -19.75 31.44
CA LEU A 662 -15.99 -18.64 30.50
C LEU A 662 -14.64 -18.70 29.79
N ALA A 663 -13.60 -19.21 30.45
CA ALA A 663 -12.31 -19.43 29.79
C ALA A 663 -12.44 -20.48 28.67
N SER A 664 -13.19 -21.55 28.89
CA SER A 664 -13.51 -22.54 27.85
C SER A 664 -14.34 -21.93 26.71
N PHE A 665 -15.37 -21.16 27.03
CA PHE A 665 -16.15 -20.44 26.01
C PHE A 665 -15.30 -19.46 25.21
N THR A 666 -14.39 -18.73 25.87
CA THR A 666 -13.49 -17.78 25.20
C THR A 666 -12.51 -18.47 24.25
N ALA A 667 -12.10 -19.71 24.57
CA ALA A 667 -11.25 -20.51 23.71
C ALA A 667 -11.97 -20.94 22.43
N ASP A 668 -13.28 -21.24 22.51
CA ASP A 668 -14.09 -21.59 21.34
C ASP A 668 -14.59 -20.35 20.57
N LEU A 669 -14.80 -19.22 21.25
CA LEU A 669 -15.23 -17.96 20.63
C LEU A 669 -14.81 -16.74 21.46
N ALA A 670 -13.88 -15.96 20.92
CA ALA A 670 -13.20 -14.87 21.63
C ALA A 670 -14.14 -13.77 22.20
N ARG A 671 -15.34 -13.60 21.62
CA ARG A 671 -16.35 -12.63 22.09
C ARG A 671 -16.73 -12.81 23.56
N PHE A 672 -16.64 -14.04 24.08
CA PHE A 672 -17.06 -14.32 25.46
C PHE A 672 -16.15 -13.67 26.50
N LYS A 673 -14.95 -13.22 26.10
CA LYS A 673 -14.00 -12.49 26.93
C LYS A 673 -14.61 -11.23 27.54
N ALA A 674 -15.49 -10.52 26.81
CA ALA A 674 -16.09 -9.28 27.28
C ALA A 674 -17.03 -9.49 28.48
N TYR A 675 -17.68 -10.66 28.59
CA TYR A 675 -18.52 -10.97 29.75
C TYR A 675 -17.70 -11.12 31.02
N GLN A 676 -16.48 -11.66 30.93
CA GLN A 676 -15.65 -11.89 32.11
C GLN A 676 -15.27 -10.58 32.82
N SER A 677 -14.86 -9.55 32.08
CA SER A 677 -14.54 -8.24 32.67
C SER A 677 -15.78 -7.59 33.28
N ARG A 678 -16.89 -7.54 32.52
CA ARG A 678 -18.16 -6.93 32.96
C ARG A 678 -18.72 -7.59 34.23
N LEU A 679 -18.70 -8.93 34.30
CA LEU A 679 -19.14 -9.67 35.48
C LEU A 679 -18.21 -9.45 36.67
N SER A 680 -16.89 -9.39 36.43
CA SER A 680 -15.91 -9.10 37.49
C SER A 680 -16.14 -7.71 38.10
N ASP A 681 -16.37 -6.70 37.27
CA ASP A 681 -16.61 -5.33 37.71
C ASP A 681 -17.93 -5.22 38.50
N ALA A 682 -18.98 -5.88 38.02
CA ALA A 682 -20.26 -5.93 38.73
C ALA A 682 -20.16 -6.68 40.08
N ALA A 683 -19.43 -7.81 40.13
CA ALA A 683 -19.21 -8.56 41.35
C ALA A 683 -18.37 -7.78 42.37
N ALA A 684 -17.31 -7.10 41.92
CA ALA A 684 -16.47 -6.25 42.76
C ALA A 684 -17.28 -5.08 43.33
N ALA A 685 -18.03 -4.36 42.48
CA ALA A 685 -18.87 -3.26 42.93
C ALA A 685 -19.98 -3.72 43.89
N PHE A 686 -20.54 -4.92 43.71
CA PHE A 686 -21.47 -5.51 44.67
C PHE A 686 -20.79 -5.82 46.00
N ALA A 687 -19.59 -6.42 45.99
CA ALA A 687 -18.82 -6.71 47.20
C ALA A 687 -18.41 -5.44 47.96
N ASP A 688 -18.16 -4.34 47.24
CA ASP A 688 -17.86 -3.01 47.80
C ASP A 688 -19.11 -2.29 48.35
N GLY A 689 -20.29 -2.90 48.26
CA GLY A 689 -21.52 -2.44 48.92
C GLY A 689 -22.57 -1.83 48.00
N ASP A 690 -22.35 -1.75 46.67
CA ASP A 690 -23.39 -1.33 45.73
C ASP A 690 -24.38 -2.48 45.46
N THR A 691 -25.38 -2.61 46.34
CA THR A 691 -26.40 -3.66 46.28
C THR A 691 -27.17 -3.75 44.95
N ARG A 692 -27.21 -2.66 44.17
CA ARG A 692 -27.86 -2.64 42.85
C ARG A 692 -27.08 -3.45 41.82
N ARG A 693 -25.78 -3.66 42.03
CA ARG A 693 -24.90 -4.39 41.10
C ARG A 693 -25.15 -5.90 41.07
N LEU A 694 -26.00 -6.45 41.93
CA LEU A 694 -26.42 -7.85 41.83
C LEU A 694 -27.63 -8.04 40.89
N THR A 695 -28.76 -7.36 41.13
CA THR A 695 -30.04 -7.57 40.39
C THR A 695 -30.73 -6.29 39.92
N GLY A 696 -30.05 -5.14 39.94
CA GLY A 696 -30.64 -3.84 39.62
C GLY A 696 -30.85 -3.63 38.11
N VAL A 697 -32.08 -3.38 37.70
CA VAL A 697 -32.52 -3.25 36.29
C VAL A 697 -32.14 -1.92 35.60
N ALA A 698 -31.64 -0.93 36.34
CA ALA A 698 -31.29 0.40 35.83
C ALA A 698 -29.77 0.66 35.82
N CYS A 699 -28.99 -0.39 36.01
CA CYS A 699 -27.54 -0.37 35.96
C CYS A 699 -27.07 -1.65 35.29
N GLU A 700 -25.82 -1.69 34.85
CA GLU A 700 -25.22 -2.93 34.38
C GLU A 700 -24.92 -3.82 35.61
N SER A 701 -25.93 -4.59 36.03
CA SER A 701 -25.85 -5.51 37.15
C SER A 701 -25.30 -6.87 36.71
N TYR A 702 -24.78 -7.64 37.66
CA TYR A 702 -24.28 -8.98 37.43
C TYR A 702 -25.37 -9.87 36.82
N HIS A 703 -26.62 -9.74 37.28
CA HIS A 703 -27.79 -10.39 36.69
C HIS A 703 -28.00 -10.03 35.22
N ASP A 704 -27.93 -8.74 34.85
CA ASP A 704 -28.20 -8.34 33.47
C ASP A 704 -27.13 -8.86 32.51
N ILE A 705 -25.86 -8.76 32.91
CA ILE A 705 -24.74 -9.32 32.14
C ILE A 705 -24.87 -10.85 32.05
N TRP A 706 -25.31 -11.51 33.12
CA TRP A 706 -25.55 -12.96 33.12
C TRP A 706 -26.64 -13.37 32.14
N MET A 707 -27.75 -12.62 32.10
CA MET A 707 -28.84 -12.89 31.17
C MET A 707 -28.41 -12.65 29.71
N GLU A 708 -27.57 -11.65 29.46
CA GLU A 708 -26.96 -11.45 28.14
C GLU A 708 -26.04 -12.61 27.74
N LEU A 709 -25.20 -13.10 28.65
CA LEU A 709 -24.33 -14.26 28.41
C LEU A 709 -25.16 -15.51 28.10
N HIS A 710 -26.21 -15.75 28.89
CA HIS A 710 -27.09 -16.90 28.69
C HIS A 710 -27.83 -16.80 27.35
N GLU A 711 -28.34 -15.62 26.99
CA GLU A 711 -29.01 -15.41 25.71
C GLU A 711 -28.06 -15.59 24.52
N ASP A 712 -26.82 -15.10 24.62
CA ASP A 712 -25.80 -15.28 23.60
C ASP A 712 -25.56 -16.78 23.31
N LEU A 713 -25.35 -17.57 24.37
CA LEU A 713 -25.19 -19.03 24.27
C LEU A 713 -26.40 -19.71 23.62
N VAL A 714 -27.62 -19.34 24.04
CA VAL A 714 -28.87 -19.90 23.48
C VAL A 714 -28.99 -19.59 21.98
N GLN A 715 -28.69 -18.36 21.57
CA GLN A 715 -28.80 -17.92 20.18
C GLN A 715 -27.73 -18.57 19.28
N ILE A 716 -26.50 -18.76 19.77
CA ILE A 716 -25.43 -19.43 19.03
C ILE A 716 -25.69 -20.92 18.88
N LEU A 717 -26.09 -21.59 19.97
CA LEU A 717 -26.34 -23.03 19.97
C LEU A 717 -27.69 -23.41 19.32
N GLY A 718 -28.50 -22.41 18.96
CA GLY A 718 -29.80 -22.63 18.33
C GLY A 718 -30.79 -23.37 19.24
N ILE A 719 -30.69 -23.16 20.56
CA ILE A 719 -31.50 -23.86 21.54
C ILE A 719 -32.92 -23.28 21.53
N ASP A 720 -33.94 -24.16 21.47
CA ASP A 720 -35.33 -23.76 21.64
C ASP A 720 -35.60 -23.47 23.13
N ARG A 721 -35.92 -22.21 23.45
CA ARG A 721 -36.28 -21.77 24.80
C ARG A 721 -37.43 -22.57 25.42
N HIS A 722 -38.36 -23.11 24.63
CA HIS A 722 -39.43 -23.95 25.16
C HIS A 722 -38.94 -25.34 25.61
N ALA A 723 -37.85 -25.84 25.02
CA ALA A 723 -37.24 -27.11 25.38
C ALA A 723 -36.21 -26.96 26.52
N GLU A 724 -35.58 -25.79 26.67
CA GLU A 724 -34.58 -25.49 27.68
C GLU A 724 -35.15 -25.39 29.12
N GLY A 725 -36.45 -25.11 29.27
CA GLY A 725 -37.12 -25.07 30.57
C GLY A 725 -36.79 -23.86 31.45
N SER A 726 -36.12 -22.84 30.91
CA SER A 726 -35.76 -21.61 31.60
C SER A 726 -36.78 -20.48 31.36
N TYR A 727 -37.87 -20.46 32.14
CA TYR A 727 -38.77 -19.30 32.28
C TYR A 727 -38.76 -18.76 33.70
#